data_AF-A0A1I7AE22-F1
#
_entry.id   AF-A0A1I7AE22-F1
#
_cell.length_a   1.000
_cell.length_b   1.000
_cell.length_c   1.000
_cell.angle_alpha   90.00
_cell.angle_beta   90.00
_cell.angle_gamma   90.00
#
_symmetry.space_group_name_H-M   'P 1'
#
loop_
_entity.id
_entity.type
_entity.pdbx_description
1 polymer ?
#
loop_
_entity_poly.entity_id
_entity_poly.type
_entity_poly.pdbx_seq_one_letter_code
_entity_poly.pdbx_strand_id
1 'polypeptide(L)'
;MKYTFFIFSLLISSITIAQGSGNALNFDGATTGISLGDQVATGVRTIEAWFKLDNAVDNTLGTGLCIAGRSASNPLTGTDQFHLGFETNAISPGNGGKISFSRRVGLNNFVIYSDLDTWPANTWIHVAAVLDATDGMKMYINGIQQADTDASTDAISAGATGDNATIGQWGIMNVRYFDGDIDEVRFWDDARTENEIRSNMCKKLLGNEPGLRAYYNLDNVTGTNAPDESTNTYDGTLSGFGPTPSILSGAPLGDGSTYAYAPSLAGTTLNYVVTAGDVFEVSNINSTTSFGVHIYRVNQLPNNLTNINNPVGNYYGVFLTGVDGTFDINYNIQDYGCTSCFALNERNDNASGPWTTLVGAPMSCSFQFANESSVGDTYRAEYILDQAPFVFDLGNDTSVCTSPLTIGQSFAGATYMWQDGATTPFYDVTLSGTYWVDVDVQGCTGSDTINVQVVDLDFDLGMDTTLCGGNGTFGLTTGLSNNYNHLWQDGSTNNSFIVSSTGEYNVTVTDGNCTNQDTILVEIIDQPEINLGTTQIACDGEQVTLSNLSVSSIDTYIWSTGSNASSITLDESGMYGVFVENECGTAVDSVLVLFENCDCNIYIPNTFTPDGNAANDLFKVEGDCKFMTYELNIFNRTGTLIFTSNDINDTWDGTYNGKLVSDGVYVYKIKYTTEKVYSEYILGHINILK
;
A
#
# COMPACT_ATOMS: atom_id res chain seq x y z
N MET A 1 -1.68 65.69 58.73
CA MET A 1 -0.58 65.16 57.89
C MET A 1 -1.20 64.42 56.72
N LYS A 2 -1.04 64.93 55.50
CA LYS A 2 -1.39 64.25 54.25
C LYS A 2 -0.17 63.42 53.85
N TYR A 3 -0.32 62.11 53.67
CA TYR A 3 0.70 61.27 53.05
C TYR A 3 0.40 61.21 51.55
N THR A 4 1.30 61.81 50.77
CA THR A 4 1.30 61.77 49.30
C THR A 4 1.99 60.47 48.89
N PHE A 5 1.28 59.57 48.20
CA PHE A 5 1.88 58.44 47.50
C PHE A 5 2.56 58.95 46.24
N PHE A 6 3.89 58.83 46.17
CA PHE A 6 4.65 58.95 44.92
C PHE A 6 4.55 57.61 44.18
N ILE A 7 3.90 57.61 43.02
CA ILE A 7 3.96 56.50 42.07
C ILE A 7 5.25 56.71 41.26
N PHE A 8 6.26 55.87 41.50
CA PHE A 8 7.40 55.74 40.60
C PHE A 8 6.94 54.92 39.39
N SER A 9 6.76 55.60 38.26
CA SER A 9 6.59 54.96 36.95
C SER A 9 7.95 54.40 36.52
N LEU A 10 8.21 53.13 36.82
CA LEU A 10 9.30 52.39 36.20
C LEU A 10 8.90 52.11 34.74
N LEU A 11 9.45 52.87 33.80
CA LEU A 11 9.47 52.48 32.39
C LEU A 11 10.40 51.28 32.29
N ILE A 12 9.84 50.06 32.36
CA ILE A 12 10.54 48.87 31.90
C ILE A 12 10.49 48.95 30.37
N SER A 13 11.57 49.39 29.75
CA SER A 13 11.80 49.06 28.34
C SER A 13 11.77 47.54 28.25
N SER A 14 10.83 46.99 27.51
CA SER A 14 10.81 45.57 27.18
C SER A 14 12.08 45.27 26.38
N ILE A 15 13.12 44.79 27.06
CA ILE A 15 14.26 44.16 26.40
C ILE A 15 13.71 42.88 25.81
N THR A 16 13.45 42.89 24.51
CA THR A 16 13.20 41.68 23.73
C THR A 16 14.52 40.94 23.65
N ILE A 17 14.71 39.91 24.47
CA ILE A 17 15.90 39.07 24.35
C ILE A 17 15.70 38.19 23.12
N ALA A 18 16.68 38.19 22.20
CA ALA A 18 16.61 37.41 20.98
C ALA A 18 16.59 35.90 21.30
N GLN A 19 15.60 35.21 20.75
CA GLN A 19 15.42 33.77 20.97
C GLN A 19 16.52 32.96 20.27
N GLY A 20 16.83 31.79 20.83
CA GLY A 20 17.82 30.88 20.31
C GLY A 20 19.23 31.49 20.17
N SER A 21 19.83 31.32 18.99
CA SER A 21 21.15 31.86 18.62
C SER A 21 21.12 33.33 18.21
N GLY A 22 19.95 33.97 18.18
CA GLY A 22 19.82 35.39 17.84
C GLY A 22 19.51 35.67 16.36
N ASN A 23 19.85 36.88 15.93
CA ASN A 23 19.63 37.42 14.60
C ASN A 23 20.95 37.85 13.95
N ALA A 24 21.00 37.78 12.63
CA ALA A 24 22.07 38.30 11.80
C ALA A 24 21.53 39.40 10.88
N LEU A 25 22.42 40.05 10.13
CA LEU A 25 22.05 40.94 9.02
C LEU A 25 22.51 40.35 7.69
N ASN A 26 21.63 40.37 6.69
CA ASN A 26 21.96 40.02 5.30
C ASN A 26 22.44 41.27 4.54
N PHE A 27 23.62 41.17 3.94
CA PHE A 27 24.26 42.19 3.11
C PHE A 27 24.11 41.81 1.63
N ASP A 28 23.67 42.76 0.80
CA ASP A 28 23.17 42.53 -0.57
C ASP A 28 24.25 42.50 -1.66
N GLY A 29 25.53 42.57 -1.31
CA GLY A 29 26.64 42.62 -2.26
C GLY A 29 26.78 43.94 -3.04
N ALA A 30 25.96 44.96 -2.75
CA ALA A 30 25.86 46.14 -3.62
C ALA A 30 25.69 47.50 -2.91
N THR A 31 24.96 47.57 -1.80
CA THR A 31 24.59 48.83 -1.15
C THR A 31 24.62 48.79 0.38
N THR A 32 24.52 47.61 0.98
CA THR A 32 24.40 47.46 2.44
C THR A 32 25.74 47.60 3.16
N GLY A 33 25.78 48.33 4.26
CA GLY A 33 26.97 48.51 5.10
C GLY A 33 26.63 49.18 6.43
N ILE A 34 27.49 49.00 7.43
CA ILE A 34 27.37 49.66 8.75
C ILE A 34 28.59 50.54 8.96
N SER A 35 28.37 51.83 9.24
CA SER A 35 29.43 52.77 9.60
C SER A 35 29.56 52.87 11.12
N LEU A 36 30.77 52.66 11.65
CA LEU A 36 31.06 52.57 13.09
C LEU A 36 31.80 53.80 13.66
N GLY A 37 32.04 54.82 12.83
CA GLY A 37 32.85 55.98 13.19
C GLY A 37 34.36 55.72 13.14
N ASP A 38 35.16 56.76 13.39
CA ASP A 38 36.61 56.75 13.21
C ASP A 38 37.40 56.25 14.44
N GLN A 39 36.75 56.16 15.61
CA GLN A 39 37.39 55.79 16.88
C GLN A 39 37.36 54.29 17.20
N VAL A 40 36.39 53.54 16.69
CA VAL A 40 36.17 52.13 17.09
C VAL A 40 37.38 51.25 16.79
N ALA A 41 38.10 51.48 15.69
CA ALA A 41 39.24 50.64 15.31
C ALA A 41 40.59 51.11 15.91
N THR A 42 40.61 52.22 16.65
CA THR A 42 41.86 52.79 17.18
C THR A 42 42.42 51.95 18.32
N GLY A 43 43.62 51.42 18.18
CA GLY A 43 44.27 50.54 19.15
C GLY A 43 43.89 49.06 19.02
N VAL A 44 42.99 48.72 18.08
CA VAL A 44 42.51 47.35 17.89
C VAL A 44 43.65 46.42 17.48
N ARG A 45 43.67 45.25 18.11
CA ARG A 45 44.58 44.15 17.83
C ARG A 45 43.89 42.89 17.37
N THR A 46 42.59 42.73 17.56
CA THR A 46 41.86 41.61 16.95
C THR A 46 40.50 42.05 16.43
N ILE A 47 40.16 41.59 15.23
CA ILE A 47 38.83 41.73 14.62
C ILE A 47 38.35 40.32 14.31
N GLU A 48 37.18 39.96 14.80
CA GLU A 48 36.57 38.67 14.49
C GLU A 48 35.08 38.81 14.16
N ALA A 49 34.55 37.88 13.37
CA ALA A 49 33.17 37.85 12.94
C ALA A 49 32.75 36.45 12.50
N TRP A 50 31.47 36.15 12.63
CA TRP A 50 30.82 35.09 11.86
C TRP A 50 30.26 35.66 10.57
N PHE A 51 30.40 34.92 9.47
CA PHE A 51 29.76 35.27 8.21
C PHE A 51 29.30 34.03 7.44
N LYS A 52 28.34 34.20 6.54
CA LYS A 52 27.85 33.16 5.63
C LYS A 52 27.67 33.78 4.25
N LEU A 53 28.27 33.19 3.23
CA LEU A 53 28.18 33.69 1.86
C LEU A 53 26.85 33.29 1.20
N ASP A 54 26.21 34.21 0.49
CA ASP A 54 25.02 33.88 -0.33
C ASP A 54 25.43 33.11 -1.61
N ASN A 55 26.59 33.43 -2.16
CA ASN A 55 27.16 32.80 -3.34
C ASN A 55 28.54 32.20 -3.04
N ALA A 56 28.85 31.05 -3.66
CA ALA A 56 30.17 30.44 -3.50
C ALA A 56 31.25 31.38 -4.05
N VAL A 57 32.39 31.44 -3.36
CA VAL A 57 33.54 32.26 -3.75
C VAL A 57 34.68 31.32 -4.15
N ASP A 58 35.33 31.60 -5.26
CA ASP A 58 36.51 30.87 -5.74
C ASP A 58 37.60 31.82 -6.24
N ASN A 59 38.70 31.26 -6.78
CA ASN A 59 39.84 32.03 -7.27
C ASN A 59 39.58 32.92 -8.49
N THR A 60 38.37 32.88 -9.06
CA THR A 60 37.95 33.72 -10.18
C THR A 60 37.22 34.99 -9.73
N LEU A 61 37.04 35.19 -8.41
CA LEU A 61 36.32 36.32 -7.84
C LEU A 61 36.74 37.67 -8.48
N GLY A 62 35.79 38.29 -9.18
CA GLY A 62 36.02 39.51 -9.97
C GLY A 62 36.15 40.77 -9.11
N THR A 63 35.30 40.91 -8.09
CA THR A 63 35.30 42.04 -7.15
C THR A 63 35.46 41.50 -5.74
N GLY A 64 36.39 42.06 -4.96
CA GLY A 64 36.59 41.64 -3.58
C GLY A 64 35.38 41.98 -2.70
N LEU A 65 35.18 41.19 -1.65
CA LEU A 65 34.10 41.38 -0.67
C LEU A 65 34.69 41.93 0.64
N CYS A 66 33.91 42.65 1.45
CA CYS A 66 34.38 43.21 2.72
C CYS A 66 33.55 42.71 3.90
N ILE A 67 34.19 42.07 4.88
CA ILE A 67 33.55 41.73 6.16
C ILE A 67 33.66 42.90 7.12
N ALA A 68 34.88 43.41 7.32
CA ALA A 68 35.15 44.60 8.13
C ALA A 68 36.29 45.42 7.52
N GLY A 69 36.27 46.73 7.70
CA GLY A 69 37.31 47.57 7.12
C GLY A 69 37.34 49.00 7.61
N ARG A 70 38.34 49.74 7.15
CA ARG A 70 38.40 51.19 7.17
C ARG A 70 39.16 51.64 5.94
N SER A 71 38.57 52.52 5.14
CA SER A 71 39.25 53.16 4.02
C SER A 71 39.78 54.53 4.44
N ALA A 72 41.00 54.86 4.04
CA ALA A 72 41.53 56.20 4.23
C ALA A 72 41.00 57.16 3.15
N SER A 73 40.54 58.34 3.55
CA SER A 73 40.21 59.45 2.62
C SER A 73 41.40 59.89 1.77
N ASN A 74 42.62 59.74 2.28
CA ASN A 74 43.86 59.84 1.51
C ASN A 74 44.81 58.68 1.85
N PRO A 75 45.00 57.69 0.96
CA PRO A 75 45.81 56.50 1.24
C PRO A 75 47.33 56.77 1.29
N LEU A 76 47.78 58.00 1.04
CA LEU A 76 49.19 58.39 1.02
C LEU A 76 49.64 59.15 2.28
N THR A 77 48.71 59.53 3.18
CA THR A 77 49.01 60.43 4.31
C THR A 77 49.44 59.72 5.60
N GLY A 78 49.82 58.44 5.54
CA GLY A 78 50.20 57.68 6.74
C GLY A 78 49.01 57.26 7.63
N THR A 79 47.78 57.54 7.19
CA THR A 79 46.55 57.05 7.82
C THR A 79 46.47 55.54 7.68
N ASP A 80 46.07 54.90 8.78
CA ASP A 80 46.00 53.46 8.87
C ASP A 80 44.66 52.96 8.35
N GLN A 81 44.70 52.24 7.22
CA GLN A 81 43.53 51.61 6.62
C GLN A 81 43.68 50.10 6.72
N PHE A 82 42.56 49.41 6.88
CA PHE A 82 42.56 47.96 6.91
C PHE A 82 41.36 47.39 6.17
N HIS A 83 41.48 46.16 5.73
CA HIS A 83 40.41 45.39 5.11
C HIS A 83 40.53 43.94 5.54
N LEU A 84 39.43 43.40 6.07
CA LEU A 84 39.20 41.99 6.31
C LEU A 84 38.07 41.56 5.37
N GLY A 85 38.35 40.63 4.46
CA GLY A 85 37.36 40.16 3.50
C GLY A 85 38.00 39.36 2.39
N PHE A 86 37.33 39.24 1.24
CA PHE A 86 37.81 38.43 0.13
C PHE A 86 38.60 39.27 -0.87
N GLU A 87 39.73 38.73 -1.33
CA GLU A 87 40.55 39.36 -2.33
C GLU A 87 40.15 38.95 -3.76
N THR A 88 40.28 39.89 -4.70
CA THR A 88 40.05 39.63 -6.13
C THR A 88 41.34 39.29 -6.85
N ASN A 89 41.23 38.32 -7.77
CA ASN A 89 42.35 37.92 -8.63
C ASN A 89 42.81 39.07 -9.55
N ALA A 90 41.96 40.06 -9.81
CA ALA A 90 42.30 41.22 -10.63
C ALA A 90 43.29 42.18 -9.94
N ILE A 91 43.29 42.21 -8.60
CA ILE A 91 44.14 43.12 -7.81
C ILE A 91 45.35 42.39 -7.25
N SER A 92 45.18 41.14 -6.85
CA SER A 92 46.24 40.29 -6.30
C SER A 92 46.27 38.95 -7.05
N PRO A 93 46.91 38.89 -8.24
CA PRO A 93 46.95 37.69 -9.07
C PRO A 93 47.48 36.48 -8.31
N GLY A 94 46.73 35.37 -8.32
CA GLY A 94 47.04 34.14 -7.57
C GLY A 94 46.44 34.07 -6.16
N ASN A 95 45.84 35.17 -5.67
CA ASN A 95 45.19 35.24 -4.35
C ASN A 95 43.68 35.54 -4.44
N GLY A 96 43.08 35.45 -5.63
CA GLY A 96 41.62 35.57 -5.77
C GLY A 96 40.89 34.55 -4.90
N GLY A 97 39.75 34.93 -4.34
CA GLY A 97 38.91 34.04 -3.53
C GLY A 97 39.47 33.73 -2.13
N LYS A 98 40.72 34.09 -1.83
CA LYS A 98 41.26 34.01 -0.48
C LYS A 98 40.65 35.10 0.39
N ILE A 99 40.30 34.75 1.62
CA ILE A 99 40.12 35.73 2.69
C ILE A 99 41.49 36.36 2.96
N SER A 100 41.54 37.67 2.99
CA SER A 100 42.72 38.47 3.31
C SER A 100 42.45 39.38 4.50
N PHE A 101 43.49 39.59 5.29
CA PHE A 101 43.57 40.72 6.21
C PHE A 101 44.72 41.61 5.77
N SER A 102 44.39 42.81 5.32
CA SER A 102 45.36 43.81 4.88
C SER A 102 45.34 45.03 5.78
N ARG A 103 46.53 45.57 6.02
CA ARG A 103 46.74 46.82 6.73
C ARG A 103 47.72 47.67 5.93
N ARG A 104 47.34 48.91 5.66
CA ARG A 104 48.19 49.86 4.94
C ARG A 104 48.39 51.12 5.76
N VAL A 105 49.66 51.45 5.97
CA VAL A 105 50.10 52.65 6.70
C VAL A 105 50.96 53.47 5.76
N GLY A 106 50.36 54.49 5.15
CA GLY A 106 50.98 55.29 4.10
C GLY A 106 51.36 54.44 2.88
N LEU A 107 52.67 54.27 2.64
CA LEU A 107 53.18 53.48 1.51
C LEU A 107 53.44 52.01 1.85
N ASN A 108 53.44 51.65 3.14
CA ASN A 108 53.66 50.27 3.56
C ASN A 108 52.35 49.49 3.52
N ASN A 109 52.37 48.32 2.89
CA ASN A 109 51.23 47.43 2.77
C ASN A 109 51.60 46.07 3.37
N PHE A 110 50.84 45.64 4.37
CA PHE A 110 50.98 44.35 5.04
C PHE A 110 49.72 43.55 4.73
N VAL A 111 49.87 42.29 4.33
CA VAL A 111 48.73 41.45 3.97
C VAL A 111 49.05 40.01 4.28
N ILE A 112 48.06 39.32 4.83
CA ILE A 112 48.07 37.88 5.03
C ILE A 112 46.84 37.27 4.37
N TYR A 113 46.96 36.03 3.91
CA TYR A 113 45.89 35.31 3.24
C TYR A 113 45.53 34.00 3.95
N SER A 114 44.29 33.56 3.76
CA SER A 114 43.83 32.23 4.16
C SER A 114 44.45 31.13 3.30
N ASP A 115 44.48 29.91 3.83
CA ASP A 115 45.06 28.75 3.15
C ASP A 115 44.19 28.32 1.95
N LEU A 116 42.87 28.38 2.12
CA LEU A 116 41.88 28.10 1.08
C LEU A 116 41.62 29.32 0.20
N ASP A 117 41.22 29.07 -1.05
CA ASP A 117 40.80 30.09 -2.03
C ASP A 117 39.39 29.82 -2.58
N THR A 118 38.70 28.81 -2.03
CA THR A 118 37.38 28.34 -2.45
C THR A 118 36.52 28.11 -1.21
N TRP A 119 35.30 28.66 -1.24
CA TRP A 119 34.41 28.73 -0.09
C TRP A 119 32.98 28.45 -0.53
N PRO A 120 32.28 27.51 0.14
CA PRO A 120 30.90 27.18 -0.20
C PRO A 120 29.95 28.30 0.18
N ALA A 121 28.87 28.44 -0.60
CA ALA A 121 27.71 29.22 -0.20
C ALA A 121 27.02 28.58 1.02
N ASN A 122 26.18 29.36 1.70
CA ASN A 122 25.28 28.90 2.76
C ASN A 122 25.99 28.22 3.95
N THR A 123 27.30 28.48 4.12
CA THR A 123 28.10 27.94 5.21
C THR A 123 28.62 29.04 6.13
N TRP A 124 28.25 28.97 7.42
CA TRP A 124 28.77 29.88 8.44
C TRP A 124 30.24 29.59 8.71
N ILE A 125 31.06 30.64 8.66
CA ILE A 125 32.50 30.62 8.86
C ILE A 125 32.86 31.70 9.87
N HIS A 126 33.69 31.36 10.84
CA HIS A 126 34.29 32.32 11.76
C HIS A 126 35.65 32.74 11.22
N VAL A 127 35.92 34.04 11.20
CA VAL A 127 37.25 34.59 10.92
C VAL A 127 37.72 35.46 12.08
N ALA A 128 39.00 35.34 12.43
CA ALA A 128 39.66 36.26 13.36
C ALA A 128 41.00 36.71 12.78
N ALA A 129 41.18 38.02 12.63
CA ALA A 129 42.43 38.66 12.23
C ALA A 129 43.11 39.28 13.46
N VAL A 130 44.36 38.91 13.72
CA VAL A 130 45.10 39.25 14.94
C VAL A 130 46.39 40.00 14.59
N LEU A 131 46.68 41.06 15.34
CA LEU A 131 47.92 41.86 15.32
C LEU A 131 48.66 41.67 16.64
N ASP A 132 49.47 40.63 16.71
CA ASP A 132 50.27 40.30 17.88
C ASP A 132 51.48 41.22 18.02
N ALA A 133 51.74 41.70 19.24
CA ALA A 133 52.84 42.63 19.51
C ALA A 133 54.25 42.01 19.37
N THR A 134 54.33 40.67 19.30
CA THR A 134 55.58 39.90 19.20
C THR A 134 55.63 39.10 17.90
N ASP A 135 54.56 38.39 17.58
CA ASP A 135 54.52 37.43 16.47
C ASP A 135 53.96 38.03 15.18
N GLY A 136 53.45 39.26 15.22
CA GLY A 136 52.90 39.96 14.08
C GLY A 136 51.47 39.55 13.69
N MET A 137 51.13 39.70 12.41
CA MET A 137 49.82 39.43 11.85
C MET A 137 49.56 37.92 11.71
N LYS A 138 48.39 37.48 12.20
CA LYS A 138 47.89 36.11 12.07
C LYS A 138 46.40 36.12 11.71
N MET A 139 45.93 35.05 11.10
CA MET A 139 44.51 34.83 10.82
C MET A 139 44.09 33.44 11.29
N TYR A 140 42.87 33.34 11.79
CA TYR A 140 42.24 32.09 12.17
C TYR A 140 40.91 31.95 11.43
N ILE A 141 40.70 30.78 10.83
CA ILE A 141 39.42 30.40 10.20
C ILE A 141 38.84 29.24 11.02
N ASN A 142 37.63 29.40 11.52
CA ASN A 142 36.97 28.44 12.42
C ASN A 142 37.87 28.04 13.62
N GLY A 143 38.68 28.99 14.12
CA GLY A 143 39.63 28.77 15.21
C GLY A 143 40.90 28.00 14.84
N ILE A 144 41.18 27.82 13.53
CA ILE A 144 42.40 27.18 13.01
C ILE A 144 43.31 28.27 12.42
N GLN A 145 44.53 28.37 12.94
CA GLN A 145 45.50 29.34 12.42
C GLN A 145 45.86 29.03 10.97
N GLN A 146 45.84 30.05 10.11
CA GLN A 146 46.28 29.98 8.72
C GLN A 146 47.82 30.07 8.63
N ALA A 147 48.39 29.55 7.53
CA ALA A 147 49.85 29.44 7.38
C ALA A 147 50.54 30.78 7.11
N ASP A 148 49.85 31.70 6.42
CA ASP A 148 50.43 32.99 6.05
C ASP A 148 50.48 33.97 7.23
N THR A 149 51.63 34.63 7.40
CA THR A 149 51.91 35.55 8.51
C THR A 149 52.74 36.74 8.04
N ASP A 150 52.62 37.87 8.72
CA ASP A 150 53.43 39.07 8.47
C ASP A 150 54.03 39.56 9.79
N ALA A 151 55.29 39.99 9.79
CA ALA A 151 56.01 40.41 11.00
C ALA A 151 55.55 41.78 11.56
N SER A 152 54.54 42.42 10.97
CA SER A 152 53.98 43.69 11.43
C SER A 152 53.29 43.55 12.80
N THR A 153 53.83 44.23 13.82
CA THR A 153 53.40 44.10 15.24
C THR A 153 52.52 45.25 15.75
N ASP A 154 52.38 46.30 14.94
CA ASP A 154 51.67 47.51 15.33
C ASP A 154 50.16 47.28 15.35
N ALA A 155 49.50 47.71 16.43
CA ALA A 155 48.04 47.78 16.48
C ALA A 155 47.50 48.76 15.43
N ILE A 156 46.21 48.64 15.11
CA ILE A 156 45.54 49.58 14.21
C ILE A 156 45.62 50.99 14.84
N SER A 157 46.23 51.93 14.15
CA SER A 157 46.41 53.31 14.61
C SER A 157 45.12 54.12 14.43
N ALA A 158 45.07 55.33 15.00
CA ALA A 158 43.94 56.23 14.79
C ALA A 158 43.78 56.59 13.30
N GLY A 159 42.54 56.55 12.82
CA GLY A 159 42.19 57.05 11.48
C GLY A 159 42.21 58.59 11.44
N ALA A 160 42.18 59.17 10.24
CA ALA A 160 41.86 60.60 10.14
C ALA A 160 40.38 60.82 10.48
N THR A 161 40.03 62.06 10.87
CA THR A 161 38.63 62.40 11.16
C THR A 161 37.73 62.10 9.97
N GLY A 162 36.71 61.25 10.19
CA GLY A 162 35.78 60.81 9.16
C GLY A 162 36.22 59.57 8.36
N ASP A 163 37.42 59.03 8.58
CA ASP A 163 37.80 57.70 8.09
C ASP A 163 37.13 56.64 8.98
N ASN A 164 35.85 56.39 8.74
CA ASN A 164 35.06 55.49 9.57
C ASN A 164 35.47 54.03 9.34
N ALA A 165 35.54 53.26 10.43
CA ALA A 165 35.50 51.81 10.32
C ALA A 165 34.09 51.36 9.93
N THR A 166 34.01 50.20 9.29
CA THR A 166 32.79 49.70 8.66
C THR A 166 32.66 48.18 8.81
N ILE A 167 31.42 47.70 8.79
CA ILE A 167 31.06 46.28 8.61
C ILE A 167 30.36 46.15 7.26
N GLY A 168 30.71 45.12 6.49
CA GLY A 168 30.07 44.79 5.21
C GLY A 168 30.44 45.69 4.03
N GLN A 169 31.30 46.68 4.24
CA GLN A 169 31.65 47.68 3.22
C GLN A 169 33.10 48.13 3.34
N TRP A 170 33.80 48.38 2.23
CA TRP A 170 35.11 49.04 2.23
C TRP A 170 35.36 49.84 0.95
N GLY A 171 36.00 51.00 1.08
CA GLY A 171 36.36 51.87 -0.03
C GLY A 171 35.41 53.06 -0.22
N ILE A 172 35.90 54.13 -0.87
CA ILE A 172 35.16 55.39 -1.07
C ILE A 172 34.73 55.56 -2.54
N MET A 173 35.58 55.22 -3.50
CA MET A 173 35.29 55.35 -4.95
C MET A 173 34.96 54.01 -5.62
N ASN A 174 35.64 52.93 -5.21
CA ASN A 174 35.39 51.57 -5.66
C ASN A 174 35.00 50.75 -4.44
N VAL A 175 33.73 50.89 -4.06
CA VAL A 175 33.22 50.28 -2.84
C VAL A 175 33.07 48.77 -3.05
N ARG A 176 33.66 48.00 -2.14
CA ARG A 176 33.47 46.56 -1.99
C ARG A 176 32.39 46.33 -0.94
N TYR A 177 31.41 45.49 -1.24
CA TYR A 177 30.33 45.12 -0.32
C TYR A 177 30.43 43.63 0.00
N PHE A 178 29.92 43.23 1.17
CA PHE A 178 29.69 41.83 1.48
C PHE A 178 28.43 41.34 0.80
N ASP A 179 28.43 40.08 0.36
CA ASP A 179 27.28 39.39 -0.24
C ASP A 179 26.96 38.14 0.60
N GLY A 180 26.05 38.31 1.56
CA GLY A 180 25.67 37.28 2.53
C GLY A 180 25.43 37.81 3.94
N ASP A 181 25.36 36.89 4.90
CA ASP A 181 25.01 37.20 6.28
C ASP A 181 26.26 37.46 7.13
N ILE A 182 26.21 38.44 8.04
CA ILE A 182 27.24 38.68 9.06
C ILE A 182 26.58 38.70 10.44
N ASP A 183 27.29 38.16 11.42
CA ASP A 183 26.91 38.14 12.82
C ASP A 183 28.14 38.23 13.75
N GLU A 184 27.93 38.56 15.02
CA GLU A 184 28.91 38.48 16.10
C GLU A 184 30.25 39.19 15.80
N VAL A 185 30.19 40.43 15.31
CA VAL A 185 31.39 41.21 14.97
C VAL A 185 32.00 41.82 16.23
N ARG A 186 33.28 41.55 16.46
CA ARG A 186 33.97 41.95 17.69
C ARG A 186 35.30 42.63 17.37
N PHE A 187 35.56 43.72 18.08
CA PHE A 187 36.83 44.43 18.08
C PHE A 187 37.47 44.32 19.46
N TRP A 188 38.73 43.89 19.52
CA TRP A 188 39.47 43.73 20.76
C TRP A 188 40.73 44.62 20.79
N ASP A 189 41.01 45.22 21.94
CA ASP A 189 42.26 45.95 22.20
C ASP A 189 43.44 44.98 22.38
N ASP A 190 43.17 43.72 22.75
CA ASP A 190 44.16 42.66 22.93
C ASP A 190 44.33 41.81 21.68
N ALA A 191 45.55 41.29 21.47
CA ALA A 191 45.81 40.25 20.49
C ALA A 191 45.28 38.92 21.04
N ARG A 192 44.11 38.48 20.59
CA ARG A 192 43.47 37.26 21.10
C ARG A 192 44.31 36.03 20.75
N THR A 193 44.56 35.20 21.75
CA THR A 193 45.23 33.91 21.54
C THR A 193 44.31 32.92 20.85
N GLU A 194 44.89 31.86 20.27
CA GLU A 194 44.12 30.78 19.63
C GLU A 194 43.07 30.16 20.57
N ASN A 195 43.44 29.90 21.83
CA ASN A 195 42.53 29.34 22.83
C ASN A 195 41.40 30.31 23.20
N GLU A 196 41.69 31.61 23.25
CA GLU A 196 40.70 32.64 23.53
C GLU A 196 39.68 32.78 22.41
N ILE A 197 40.12 32.73 21.15
CA ILE A 197 39.25 32.72 19.97
C ILE A 197 38.32 31.51 20.02
N ARG A 198 38.88 30.30 20.19
CA ARG A 198 38.10 29.05 20.30
C ARG A 198 37.12 29.09 21.48
N SER A 199 37.51 29.67 22.60
CA SER A 199 36.66 29.75 23.78
C SER A 199 35.46 30.68 23.62
N ASN A 200 35.51 31.63 22.68
CA ASN A 200 34.53 32.69 22.54
C ASN A 200 33.74 32.63 21.21
N MET A 201 34.26 32.02 20.15
CA MET A 201 33.62 32.06 18.83
C MET A 201 32.21 31.45 18.84
N CYS A 202 31.97 30.37 19.58
CA CYS A 202 30.64 29.75 19.69
C CYS A 202 29.83 30.20 20.93
N LYS A 203 30.13 31.39 21.48
CA LYS A 203 29.44 31.96 22.64
C LYS A 203 28.96 33.37 22.36
N LYS A 204 27.73 33.68 22.78
CA LYS A 204 27.23 35.05 22.94
C LYS A 204 27.97 35.68 24.14
N LEU A 205 28.57 36.86 23.91
CA LEU A 205 29.34 37.55 24.94
C LEU A 205 28.44 38.41 25.83
N LEU A 206 28.94 38.75 27.01
CA LEU A 206 28.26 39.64 27.96
C LEU A 206 28.49 41.12 27.67
N GLY A 207 29.47 41.47 26.84
CA GLY A 207 29.83 42.84 26.46
C GLY A 207 30.82 43.52 27.41
N ASN A 208 31.16 42.88 28.53
CA ASN A 208 32.07 43.40 29.54
C ASN A 208 33.37 42.59 29.67
N GLU A 209 33.66 41.75 28.69
CA GLU A 209 34.89 40.97 28.62
C GLU A 209 36.12 41.88 28.65
N PRO A 210 37.16 41.55 29.43
CA PRO A 210 38.41 42.30 29.42
C PRO A 210 39.00 42.40 28.00
N GLY A 211 39.37 43.62 27.60
CA GLY A 211 39.94 43.89 26.28
C GLY A 211 38.91 44.00 25.15
N LEU A 212 37.61 43.76 25.39
CA LEU A 212 36.57 43.95 24.40
C LEU A 212 36.31 45.45 24.18
N ARG A 213 36.50 45.89 22.95
CA ARG A 213 36.40 47.30 22.56
C ARG A 213 35.03 47.67 22.01
N ALA A 214 34.49 46.83 21.13
CA ALA A 214 33.15 46.98 20.58
C ALA A 214 32.60 45.60 20.21
N TYR A 215 31.30 45.42 20.37
CA TYR A 215 30.62 44.16 20.10
C TYR A 215 29.28 44.40 19.42
N TYR A 216 29.16 43.90 18.19
CA TYR A 216 27.93 43.97 17.41
C TYR A 216 27.40 42.55 17.23
N ASN A 217 26.53 42.12 18.15
CA ASN A 217 25.81 40.84 18.06
C ASN A 217 24.62 40.89 17.09
N LEU A 218 24.28 42.08 16.57
CA LEU A 218 23.22 42.32 15.57
C LEU A 218 21.80 41.82 15.92
N ASP A 219 21.58 41.41 17.16
CA ASP A 219 20.30 40.92 17.69
C ASP A 219 19.24 42.02 17.81
N ASN A 220 19.68 43.22 18.20
CA ASN A 220 18.83 44.31 18.66
C ASN A 220 18.82 45.53 17.71
N VAL A 221 19.05 45.29 16.41
CA VAL A 221 19.08 46.37 15.40
C VAL A 221 17.71 47.04 15.31
N THR A 222 17.68 48.37 15.44
CA THR A 222 16.43 49.16 15.38
C THR A 222 16.56 50.35 14.43
N GLY A 223 15.67 50.43 13.44
CA GLY A 223 15.75 51.45 12.39
C GLY A 223 17.09 51.39 11.66
N THR A 224 17.90 52.45 11.76
CA THR A 224 19.26 52.51 11.20
C THR A 224 20.36 52.32 12.25
N ASN A 225 20.02 51.99 13.49
CA ASN A 225 20.99 51.85 14.59
C ASN A 225 21.39 50.38 14.77
N ALA A 226 22.69 50.09 14.71
CA ALA A 226 23.30 48.86 15.18
C ALA A 226 23.95 49.13 16.54
N PRO A 227 23.34 48.70 17.66
CA PRO A 227 23.91 48.93 18.99
C PRO A 227 25.30 48.29 19.13
N ASP A 228 26.20 48.98 19.83
CA ASP A 228 27.39 48.37 20.43
C ASP A 228 26.98 47.78 21.79
N GLU A 229 26.98 46.46 21.88
CA GLU A 229 26.60 45.70 23.08
C GLU A 229 27.75 45.59 24.10
N SER A 230 28.89 46.23 23.83
CA SER A 230 29.97 46.32 24.81
C SER A 230 29.67 47.36 25.90
N THR A 231 30.57 47.47 26.88
CA THR A 231 30.51 48.59 27.86
C THR A 231 30.85 49.96 27.28
N ASN A 232 31.32 50.00 26.02
CA ASN A 232 31.52 51.24 25.27
C ASN A 232 30.24 51.60 24.49
N THR A 233 30.28 52.72 23.76
CA THR A 233 29.10 53.21 23.03
C THR A 233 29.48 53.60 21.60
N TYR A 234 30.03 52.65 20.84
CA TYR A 234 30.37 52.83 19.43
C TYR A 234 29.25 52.38 18.49
N ASP A 235 28.00 52.80 18.75
CA ASP A 235 26.83 52.41 17.95
C ASP A 235 27.06 52.68 16.45
N GLY A 236 26.77 51.66 15.64
CA GLY A 236 26.87 51.69 14.20
C GLY A 236 25.63 52.28 13.53
N THR A 237 25.83 52.87 12.35
CA THR A 237 24.73 53.35 11.49
C THR A 237 24.62 52.51 10.23
N LEU A 238 23.48 51.84 10.04
CA LEU A 238 23.13 51.08 8.85
C LEU A 238 22.91 51.99 7.64
N SER A 239 23.37 51.53 6.47
CA SER A 239 23.10 52.12 5.15
C SER A 239 22.76 51.03 4.15
N GLY A 240 21.87 51.32 3.19
CA GLY A 240 21.47 50.38 2.12
C GLY A 240 20.44 49.31 2.53
N PHE A 241 20.19 49.14 3.82
CA PHE A 241 19.24 48.14 4.33
C PHE A 241 17.76 48.53 4.15
N GLY A 242 16.91 47.52 3.96
CA GLY A 242 15.46 47.65 3.95
C GLY A 242 14.86 47.89 5.36
N PRO A 243 13.52 48.03 5.47
CA PRO A 243 12.85 48.36 6.74
C PRO A 243 12.90 47.25 7.80
N THR A 244 13.23 46.01 7.41
CA THR A 244 13.36 44.84 8.29
C THR A 244 14.66 44.12 7.97
N PRO A 245 15.80 44.63 8.46
CA PRO A 245 17.12 44.13 8.06
C PRO A 245 17.54 42.84 8.76
N SER A 246 16.94 42.55 9.92
CA SER A 246 17.26 41.37 10.73
C SER A 246 16.68 40.09 10.15
N ILE A 247 17.52 39.07 10.07
CA ILE A 247 17.17 37.69 9.75
C ILE A 247 17.57 36.80 10.93
N LEU A 248 17.06 35.58 10.99
CA LEU A 248 17.48 34.63 12.02
C LEU A 248 18.94 34.21 11.79
N SER A 249 19.76 34.26 12.83
CA SER A 249 21.13 33.76 12.75
C SER A 249 21.14 32.24 12.78
N GLY A 250 21.93 31.65 11.89
CA GLY A 250 22.28 30.22 11.92
C GLY A 250 23.71 29.98 12.39
N ALA A 251 24.41 31.01 12.87
CA ALA A 251 25.76 30.87 13.40
C ALA A 251 25.72 29.98 14.65
N PRO A 252 26.77 29.16 14.90
CA PRO A 252 26.80 28.21 16.01
C PRO A 252 27.08 28.92 17.34
N LEU A 253 26.05 29.56 17.89
CA LEU A 253 26.15 30.46 19.04
C LEU A 253 25.31 29.96 20.22
N GLY A 254 25.96 29.82 21.39
CA GLY A 254 25.29 29.50 22.64
C GLY A 254 25.56 30.49 23.76
N ASP A 255 24.87 30.31 24.89
CA ASP A 255 25.18 30.99 26.15
C ASP A 255 26.41 30.38 26.85
N GLY A 256 26.84 29.19 26.39
CA GLY A 256 28.13 28.61 26.74
C GLY A 256 28.56 27.58 25.69
N SER A 257 29.87 27.30 25.64
CA SER A 257 30.45 26.32 24.73
C SER A 257 31.69 25.64 25.33
N THR A 258 31.98 24.44 24.82
CA THR A 258 33.21 23.66 25.05
C THR A 258 33.72 23.16 23.70
N TYR A 259 35.02 22.87 23.60
CA TYR A 259 35.64 22.52 22.32
C TYR A 259 36.81 21.56 22.46
N ALA A 260 37.13 20.88 21.36
CA ALA A 260 38.36 20.11 21.20
C ALA A 260 38.97 20.38 19.82
N TYR A 261 40.28 20.56 19.77
CA TYR A 261 41.04 20.68 18.53
C TYR A 261 42.24 19.74 18.60
N ALA A 262 42.50 19.03 17.50
CA ALA A 262 43.64 18.13 17.37
C ALA A 262 43.93 17.87 15.88
N PRO A 263 45.15 17.42 15.53
CA PRO A 263 45.44 16.98 14.16
C PRO A 263 44.55 15.82 13.67
N SER A 264 43.98 15.05 14.61
CA SER A 264 42.92 14.08 14.36
C SER A 264 42.02 14.00 15.59
N LEU A 265 40.70 14.03 15.37
CA LEU A 265 39.68 13.89 16.42
C LEU A 265 39.18 12.45 16.56
N ALA A 266 39.74 11.49 15.82
CA ALA A 266 39.31 10.09 15.87
C ALA A 266 39.41 9.52 17.29
N GLY A 267 38.29 8.99 17.81
CA GLY A 267 38.19 8.46 19.17
C GLY A 267 38.20 9.51 20.28
N THR A 268 38.15 10.80 19.94
CA THR A 268 37.96 11.88 20.93
C THR A 268 36.52 11.89 21.42
N THR A 269 36.36 12.11 22.71
CA THR A 269 35.07 12.38 23.36
C THR A 269 35.09 13.80 23.92
N LEU A 270 34.06 14.59 23.62
CA LEU A 270 33.86 15.94 24.11
C LEU A 270 32.55 16.01 24.89
N ASN A 271 32.62 16.48 26.14
CA ASN A 271 31.47 16.54 27.04
C ASN A 271 31.13 17.99 27.39
N TYR A 272 29.84 18.32 27.34
CA TYR A 272 29.27 19.50 27.95
C TYR A 272 28.48 19.10 29.19
N VAL A 273 28.93 19.54 30.37
CA VAL A 273 28.31 19.23 31.66
C VAL A 273 27.61 20.47 32.19
N VAL A 274 26.29 20.39 32.40
CA VAL A 274 25.47 21.54 32.85
C VAL A 274 25.34 21.58 34.37
N THR A 275 24.97 20.45 34.95
CA THR A 275 24.74 20.20 36.39
C THR A 275 25.33 18.82 36.74
N ALA A 276 25.31 18.44 38.01
CA ALA A 276 25.81 17.14 38.43
C ALA A 276 24.87 16.01 37.96
N GLY A 277 24.98 15.59 36.69
CA GLY A 277 24.23 14.46 36.13
C GLY A 277 23.91 14.59 34.65
N ASP A 278 23.61 15.81 34.17
CA ASP A 278 23.27 16.07 32.77
C ASP A 278 24.52 16.24 31.91
N VAL A 279 24.69 15.35 30.93
CA VAL A 279 25.86 15.33 30.04
C VAL A 279 25.40 15.22 28.60
N PHE A 280 25.71 16.24 27.80
CA PHE A 280 25.66 16.17 26.34
C PHE A 280 27.07 15.85 25.83
N GLU A 281 27.23 14.67 25.25
CA GLU A 281 28.52 14.14 24.79
C GLU A 281 28.50 13.97 23.28
N VAL A 282 29.62 14.37 22.65
CA VAL A 282 29.95 14.09 21.26
C VAL A 282 31.16 13.16 21.23
N SER A 283 31.07 12.05 20.50
CA SER A 283 32.13 11.05 20.42
C SER A 283 32.29 10.51 18.99
N ASN A 284 33.25 9.61 18.79
CA ASN A 284 33.51 8.92 17.50
C ASN A 284 33.56 9.85 16.28
N ILE A 285 34.15 11.03 16.46
CA ILE A 285 34.22 12.06 15.43
C ILE A 285 35.08 11.54 14.27
N ASN A 286 34.49 11.43 13.08
CA ASN A 286 35.16 11.01 11.86
C ASN A 286 35.02 12.12 10.81
N SER A 287 36.12 12.70 10.37
CA SER A 287 36.10 13.74 9.34
C SER A 287 37.34 13.65 8.48
N THR A 288 37.19 13.98 7.20
CA THR A 288 38.27 14.07 6.22
C THR A 288 39.03 15.41 6.30
N THR A 289 38.42 16.44 6.91
CA THR A 289 38.91 17.84 6.89
C THR A 289 38.72 18.62 8.20
N SER A 290 38.16 18.02 9.26
CA SER A 290 37.93 18.72 10.54
C SER A 290 39.19 18.78 11.42
N PHE A 291 39.42 19.95 12.01
CA PHE A 291 40.48 20.19 13.00
C PHE A 291 39.91 20.59 14.38
N GLY A 292 38.60 20.79 14.49
CA GLY A 292 37.93 21.18 15.71
C GLY A 292 36.46 20.78 15.77
N VAL A 293 35.97 20.59 16.99
CA VAL A 293 34.55 20.38 17.32
C VAL A 293 34.18 21.29 18.48
N HIS A 294 32.98 21.84 18.44
CA HIS A 294 32.37 22.61 19.52
C HIS A 294 31.03 22.00 19.89
N ILE A 295 30.72 22.01 21.18
CA ILE A 295 29.35 21.86 21.70
C ILE A 295 28.98 23.20 22.32
N TYR A 296 27.87 23.79 21.87
CA TYR A 296 27.31 24.99 22.46
C TYR A 296 25.93 24.70 23.05
N ARG A 297 25.59 25.42 24.13
CA ARG A 297 24.31 25.29 24.84
C ARG A 297 23.55 26.61 24.73
N VAL A 298 22.26 26.52 24.44
CA VAL A 298 21.35 27.67 24.39
C VAL A 298 20.27 27.51 25.46
N ASN A 299 20.18 28.49 26.36
CA ASN A 299 19.28 28.48 27.51
C ASN A 299 17.87 28.94 27.15
N GLN A 300 17.74 29.73 26.08
CA GLN A 300 16.45 30.20 25.61
C GLN A 300 15.78 29.18 24.71
N LEU A 301 14.45 29.26 24.60
CA LEU A 301 13.73 28.48 23.61
C LEU A 301 14.16 28.86 22.18
N PRO A 302 14.16 27.90 21.25
CA PRO A 302 14.30 28.17 19.83
C PRO A 302 13.26 29.19 19.33
N ASN A 303 13.65 29.96 18.33
CA ASN A 303 12.76 30.85 17.56
C ASN A 303 11.65 30.13 16.79
N ASN A 304 11.82 28.84 16.50
CA ASN A 304 10.89 28.00 15.79
C ASN A 304 10.66 26.72 16.60
N LEU A 305 9.41 26.43 16.96
CA LEU A 305 8.99 25.24 17.71
C LEU A 305 8.09 24.32 16.87
N THR A 306 8.06 24.49 15.55
CA THR A 306 7.27 23.61 14.66
C THR A 306 7.74 22.17 14.84
N ASN A 307 6.81 21.25 15.11
CA ASN A 307 7.01 19.84 15.51
C ASN A 307 7.56 19.60 16.93
N ILE A 308 7.62 20.63 17.77
CA ILE A 308 7.96 20.52 19.19
C ILE A 308 6.75 20.95 20.01
N ASN A 309 6.17 20.04 20.80
CA ASN A 309 4.92 20.32 21.50
C ASN A 309 5.15 20.89 22.91
N ASN A 310 6.12 20.34 23.62
CA ASN A 310 6.45 20.66 25.00
C ASN A 310 7.98 20.63 25.19
N PRO A 311 8.69 21.68 24.75
CA PRO A 311 10.15 21.73 24.84
C PRO A 311 10.60 21.72 26.30
N VAL A 312 11.59 20.90 26.62
CA VAL A 312 12.11 20.75 27.97
C VAL A 312 13.60 21.09 28.04
N GLY A 313 13.94 21.93 29.01
CA GLY A 313 15.33 22.28 29.31
C GLY A 313 15.95 23.22 28.30
N ASN A 314 17.26 23.05 28.12
CA ASN A 314 18.06 23.78 27.14
C ASN A 314 18.18 22.95 25.87
N TYR A 315 18.56 23.58 24.77
CA TYR A 315 18.99 22.85 23.58
C TYR A 315 20.49 23.02 23.35
N TYR A 316 21.07 22.08 22.63
CA TYR A 316 22.52 22.03 22.38
C TYR A 316 22.76 22.04 20.89
N GLY A 317 23.87 22.60 20.45
CA GLY A 317 24.33 22.45 19.10
C GLY A 317 25.75 21.94 19.03
N VAL A 318 26.06 21.23 17.95
CA VAL A 318 27.38 20.74 17.61
C VAL A 318 27.85 21.49 16.38
N PHE A 319 29.08 22.00 16.40
CA PHE A 319 29.71 22.64 15.26
C PHE A 319 31.07 21.98 14.97
N LEU A 320 31.20 21.42 13.79
CA LEU A 320 32.45 20.91 13.25
C LEU A 320 33.09 21.98 12.37
N THR A 321 34.39 22.21 12.53
CA THR A 321 35.09 23.26 11.78
C THR A 321 35.31 22.89 10.30
N GLY A 322 35.07 21.63 9.92
CA GLY A 322 35.15 21.10 8.55
C GLY A 322 33.78 20.60 8.08
N VAL A 323 33.63 20.44 6.75
CA VAL A 323 32.31 20.29 6.10
C VAL A 323 31.79 18.85 5.97
N ASP A 324 32.64 17.83 6.09
CA ASP A 324 32.29 16.42 5.84
C ASP A 324 32.50 15.51 7.07
N GLY A 325 32.21 16.01 8.28
CA GLY A 325 32.40 15.25 9.52
C GLY A 325 31.14 14.50 9.97
N THR A 326 31.35 13.36 10.63
CA THR A 326 30.35 12.54 11.31
C THR A 326 30.71 12.46 12.78
N PHE A 327 29.72 12.27 13.64
CA PHE A 327 29.94 12.06 15.07
C PHE A 327 28.78 11.28 15.67
N ASP A 328 29.03 10.74 16.85
CA ASP A 328 28.05 10.08 17.68
C ASP A 328 27.61 11.04 18.79
N ILE A 329 26.34 10.97 19.17
CA ILE A 329 25.78 11.76 20.26
C ILE A 329 25.37 10.84 21.39
N ASN A 330 25.83 11.16 22.59
CA ASN A 330 25.36 10.55 23.82
C ASN A 330 24.76 11.66 24.70
N TYR A 331 23.44 11.72 24.81
CA TYR A 331 22.78 12.67 25.69
C TYR A 331 22.20 11.95 26.90
N ASN A 332 22.76 12.18 28.08
CA ASN A 332 22.27 11.62 29.34
C ASN A 332 21.66 12.73 30.20
N ILE A 333 20.39 12.57 30.57
CA ILE A 333 19.61 13.54 31.32
C ILE A 333 19.23 12.93 32.66
N GLN A 334 19.65 13.53 33.76
CA GLN A 334 19.33 13.10 35.12
C GLN A 334 18.38 14.10 35.81
N ASP A 335 18.38 15.36 35.39
CA ASP A 335 17.63 16.45 36.05
C ASP A 335 16.10 16.25 36.04
N TYR A 336 15.55 15.41 35.16
CA TYR A 336 14.11 15.11 35.09
C TYR A 336 13.70 13.79 35.74
N GLY A 337 14.60 13.12 36.46
CA GLY A 337 14.29 11.92 37.25
C GLY A 337 13.85 10.69 36.45
N CYS A 338 13.96 10.73 35.12
CA CYS A 338 13.61 9.63 34.21
C CYS A 338 12.18 9.10 34.32
N THR A 339 11.26 9.91 34.84
CA THR A 339 9.84 9.54 34.98
C THR A 339 8.97 10.10 33.84
N SER A 340 9.56 10.83 32.90
CA SER A 340 8.87 11.49 31.80
C SER A 340 9.36 10.92 30.47
N CYS A 341 8.46 10.88 29.49
CA CYS A 341 8.76 10.42 28.14
C CYS A 341 9.25 11.59 27.29
N PHE A 342 10.36 11.37 26.61
CA PHE A 342 11.01 12.39 25.80
C PHE A 342 11.25 11.86 24.39
N ALA A 343 11.05 12.73 23.41
CA ALA A 343 11.60 12.62 22.08
C ALA A 343 12.81 13.55 21.97
N LEU A 344 13.85 13.11 21.26
CA LEU A 344 14.94 14.00 20.85
C LEU A 344 14.68 14.44 19.42
N ASN A 345 14.75 15.73 19.20
CA ASN A 345 14.50 16.34 17.89
C ASN A 345 15.73 17.12 17.47
N GLU A 346 15.95 17.19 16.16
CA GLU A 346 17.08 17.87 15.56
C GLU A 346 16.68 18.88 14.48
N ARG A 347 17.59 19.81 14.20
CA ARG A 347 17.60 20.71 13.03
C ARG A 347 19.03 21.11 12.71
N ASN A 348 19.29 21.68 11.54
CA ASN A 348 20.66 22.09 11.15
C ASN A 348 21.19 23.26 12.00
N ASP A 349 20.39 24.32 12.19
CA ASP A 349 20.76 25.51 12.95
C ASP A 349 19.54 26.34 13.36
N ASN A 350 19.78 27.45 14.06
CA ASN A 350 18.73 28.34 14.51
C ASN A 350 17.95 29.07 13.40
N ALA A 351 18.49 29.23 12.20
CA ALA A 351 17.74 29.75 11.06
C ALA A 351 16.88 28.68 10.37
N SER A 352 17.03 27.41 10.76
CA SER A 352 16.36 26.26 10.16
C SER A 352 15.03 25.93 10.84
N GLY A 353 14.11 25.36 10.05
CA GLY A 353 12.88 24.73 10.54
C GLY A 353 12.12 24.01 9.42
N PRO A 354 11.22 23.07 9.74
CA PRO A 354 10.80 22.64 11.09
C PRO A 354 11.82 21.69 11.78
N TRP A 355 11.61 21.38 13.06
CA TRP A 355 12.35 20.32 13.74
C TRP A 355 11.96 18.94 13.20
N THR A 356 12.92 18.03 13.17
CA THR A 356 12.72 16.63 12.79
C THR A 356 12.91 15.76 14.02
N THR A 357 11.98 14.85 14.28
CA THR A 357 12.12 13.88 15.36
C THR A 357 13.20 12.88 14.99
N LEU A 358 14.35 12.96 15.68
CA LEU A 358 15.45 12.05 15.49
C LEU A 358 15.05 10.67 16.02
N VAL A 359 14.51 10.62 17.24
CA VAL A 359 13.81 9.44 17.75
C VAL A 359 12.61 9.84 18.61
N GLY A 360 11.49 9.13 18.42
CA GLY A 360 10.24 9.34 19.15
C GLY A 360 10.23 8.70 20.54
N ALA A 361 9.28 9.12 21.38
CA ALA A 361 9.03 8.47 22.66
C ALA A 361 8.55 7.01 22.45
N PRO A 362 8.88 6.06 23.34
CA PRO A 362 9.58 6.25 24.61
C PRO A 362 11.08 5.94 24.47
N MET A 363 11.92 6.88 24.87
CA MET A 363 13.31 6.60 25.15
C MET A 363 13.65 6.95 26.58
N SER A 364 14.64 6.25 27.10
CA SER A 364 15.24 6.53 28.39
C SER A 364 15.80 7.95 28.46
N CYS A 365 16.18 8.36 29.66
CA CYS A 365 17.04 9.52 29.90
C CYS A 365 18.38 9.53 29.18
N SER A 366 18.80 8.40 28.62
CA SER A 366 20.03 8.27 27.85
C SER A 366 19.71 8.01 26.39
N PHE A 367 20.18 8.90 25.54
CA PHE A 367 20.07 8.81 24.10
C PHE A 367 21.45 8.52 23.55
N GLN A 368 21.57 7.52 22.68
CA GLN A 368 22.83 7.18 22.02
C GLN A 368 22.57 7.03 20.53
N PHE A 369 23.27 7.84 19.74
CA PHE A 369 23.14 7.82 18.30
C PHE A 369 24.50 7.73 17.64
N ALA A 370 24.59 6.83 16.67
CA ALA A 370 25.82 6.59 15.94
C ALA A 370 25.73 7.14 14.53
N ASN A 371 26.77 7.84 14.08
CA ASN A 371 26.88 8.44 12.76
C ASN A 371 25.68 9.34 12.40
N GLU A 372 25.50 10.44 13.14
CA GLU A 372 24.48 11.49 12.91
C GLU A 372 24.69 12.29 11.59
N SER A 373 25.17 11.62 10.54
CA SER A 373 25.65 12.20 9.28
C SER A 373 25.23 11.42 8.04
N SER A 374 24.24 10.52 8.11
CA SER A 374 23.84 9.76 6.92
C SER A 374 23.19 10.63 5.81
N VAL A 375 23.11 11.95 5.99
CA VAL A 375 22.59 12.92 5.02
C VAL A 375 23.53 14.13 4.90
N GLY A 376 24.47 14.05 3.96
CA GLY A 376 24.92 15.14 3.07
C GLY A 376 25.47 16.49 3.58
N ASP A 377 25.17 16.99 4.78
CA ASP A 377 25.42 18.41 5.12
C ASP A 377 25.62 18.72 6.63
N THR A 378 25.73 17.73 7.53
CA THR A 378 25.74 17.99 9.00
C THR A 378 27.12 18.30 9.58
N TYR A 379 27.77 19.37 9.10
CA TYR A 379 28.83 20.03 9.88
C TYR A 379 28.29 20.78 11.10
N ARG A 380 26.96 20.91 11.20
CA ARG A 380 26.24 21.51 12.32
C ARG A 380 24.88 20.84 12.52
N ALA A 381 24.49 20.72 13.77
CA ALA A 381 23.15 20.29 14.16
C ALA A 381 22.82 20.79 15.57
N GLU A 382 21.54 21.09 15.79
CA GLU A 382 20.97 21.46 17.09
C GLU A 382 19.98 20.40 17.54
N TYR A 383 19.93 20.16 18.86
CA TYR A 383 19.20 19.07 19.50
C TYR A 383 18.37 19.60 20.66
N ILE A 384 17.07 19.30 20.65
CA ILE A 384 16.12 19.70 21.70
C ILE A 384 15.27 18.51 22.15
N LEU A 385 14.96 18.50 23.45
CA LEU A 385 14.03 17.54 24.03
C LEU A 385 12.60 18.04 23.93
N ASP A 386 11.72 17.17 23.47
CA ASP A 386 10.27 17.36 23.53
C ASP A 386 9.67 16.34 24.48
N GLN A 387 8.97 16.79 25.51
CA GLN A 387 8.24 15.88 26.40
C GLN A 387 6.94 15.47 25.74
N ALA A 388 6.90 14.25 25.21
CA ALA A 388 5.76 13.70 24.49
C ALA A 388 5.13 12.54 25.29
N PRO A 389 3.80 12.38 25.31
CA PRO A 389 3.19 11.20 25.90
C PRO A 389 3.66 9.94 25.16
N PHE A 390 3.96 8.86 25.90
CA PHE A 390 4.20 7.57 25.27
C PHE A 390 2.88 7.04 24.71
N VAL A 391 2.87 6.77 23.41
CA VAL A 391 1.74 6.17 22.72
C VAL A 391 2.14 4.75 22.33
N PHE A 392 1.43 3.77 22.87
CA PHE A 392 1.47 2.39 22.40
C PHE A 392 0.25 2.17 21.49
N ASP A 393 0.41 1.41 20.42
CA ASP A 393 -0.63 1.19 19.40
C ASP A 393 -0.63 -0.27 18.96
N LEU A 394 -1.74 -0.98 19.13
CA LEU A 394 -1.97 -2.35 18.69
C LEU A 394 -2.44 -2.43 17.23
N GLY A 395 -2.69 -1.28 16.61
CA GLY A 395 -3.26 -1.14 15.27
C GLY A 395 -4.77 -0.97 15.32
N ASN A 396 -5.37 -0.73 14.15
CA ASN A 396 -6.81 -0.57 14.02
C ASN A 396 -7.56 -1.88 14.30
N ASP A 397 -8.80 -1.76 14.80
CA ASP A 397 -9.77 -2.86 14.86
C ASP A 397 -9.84 -3.61 13.52
N THR A 398 -9.79 -4.94 13.58
CA THR A 398 -9.59 -5.76 12.38
C THR A 398 -10.41 -7.04 12.39
N SER A 399 -10.71 -7.54 11.19
CA SER A 399 -11.30 -8.86 10.97
C SER A 399 -10.31 -9.73 10.21
N VAL A 400 -10.05 -10.94 10.71
CA VAL A 400 -9.09 -11.89 10.13
C VAL A 400 -9.76 -13.20 9.75
N CYS A 401 -9.39 -13.73 8.58
CA CYS A 401 -9.94 -14.98 8.03
C CYS A 401 -9.14 -16.22 8.44
N THR A 402 -8.01 -16.01 9.10
CA THR A 402 -7.12 -17.07 9.58
C THR A 402 -6.65 -16.71 10.99
N SER A 403 -6.50 -17.71 11.84
CA SER A 403 -5.97 -17.56 13.20
C SER A 403 -4.79 -18.51 13.41
N PRO A 404 -3.80 -18.15 14.26
CA PRO A 404 -3.75 -16.95 15.10
C PRO A 404 -3.31 -15.66 14.37
N LEU A 405 -3.79 -14.51 14.86
CA LEU A 405 -3.23 -13.18 14.54
C LEU A 405 -2.29 -12.74 15.66
N THR A 406 -1.01 -12.54 15.37
CA THR A 406 -0.04 -12.00 16.33
C THR A 406 -0.11 -10.47 16.38
N ILE A 407 -0.41 -9.91 17.55
CA ILE A 407 -0.44 -8.46 17.82
C ILE A 407 0.64 -8.07 18.84
N GLY A 408 1.06 -6.81 18.83
CA GLY A 408 2.03 -6.25 19.79
C GLY A 408 3.30 -5.69 19.14
N GLN A 409 4.17 -5.12 19.98
CA GLN A 409 5.41 -4.45 19.57
C GLN A 409 6.48 -4.65 20.65
N SER A 410 7.76 -4.77 20.25
CA SER A 410 8.87 -4.95 21.19
C SER A 410 9.68 -3.67 21.39
N PHE A 411 9.87 -3.28 22.65
CA PHE A 411 10.69 -2.15 23.09
C PHE A 411 11.77 -2.65 24.05
N ALA A 412 13.00 -2.15 23.92
CA ALA A 412 14.11 -2.56 24.76
C ALA A 412 13.91 -2.08 26.21
N GLY A 413 14.00 -3.01 27.18
CA GLY A 413 13.83 -2.70 28.61
C GLY A 413 12.38 -2.45 29.03
N ALA A 414 11.40 -2.72 28.16
CA ALA A 414 9.99 -2.59 28.46
C ALA A 414 9.44 -3.77 29.27
N THR A 415 8.40 -3.50 30.04
CA THR A 415 7.56 -4.50 30.69
C THR A 415 6.14 -4.44 30.13
N TYR A 416 5.51 -5.60 30.00
CA TYR A 416 4.19 -5.78 29.37
C TYR A 416 3.24 -6.46 30.35
N MET A 417 1.98 -6.06 30.30
CA MET A 417 0.88 -6.71 31.02
C MET A 417 -0.34 -6.80 30.11
N TRP A 418 -0.59 -7.99 29.56
CA TRP A 418 -1.78 -8.27 28.77
C TRP A 418 -3.00 -8.56 29.66
N GLN A 419 -4.19 -8.55 29.05
CA GLN A 419 -5.46 -8.81 29.75
C GLN A 419 -5.54 -10.13 30.54
N ASP A 420 -4.72 -11.12 30.21
CA ASP A 420 -4.65 -12.44 30.86
C ASP A 420 -3.46 -12.58 31.83
N GLY A 421 -2.66 -11.53 32.00
CA GLY A 421 -1.45 -11.51 32.81
C GLY A 421 -0.19 -11.98 32.08
N ALA A 422 -0.24 -12.25 30.77
CA ALA A 422 0.96 -12.50 29.98
C ALA A 422 1.87 -11.26 29.95
N THR A 423 3.19 -11.50 29.83
CA THR A 423 4.21 -10.44 29.91
C THR A 423 5.15 -10.42 28.70
N THR A 424 4.78 -11.08 27.61
CA THR A 424 5.54 -11.09 26.35
C THR A 424 5.23 -9.83 25.52
N PRO A 425 6.14 -9.37 24.66
CA PRO A 425 5.89 -8.20 23.80
C PRO A 425 4.82 -8.44 22.71
N PHE A 426 4.52 -9.70 22.43
CA PHE A 426 3.53 -10.12 21.44
C PHE A 426 2.49 -11.06 22.07
N TYR A 427 1.29 -11.06 21.48
CA TYR A 427 0.15 -11.87 21.89
C TYR A 427 -0.52 -12.50 20.67
N ASP A 428 -0.78 -13.81 20.72
CA ASP A 428 -1.45 -14.55 19.64
C ASP A 428 -2.96 -14.62 19.87
N VAL A 429 -3.71 -13.90 19.04
CA VAL A 429 -5.18 -13.86 19.06
C VAL A 429 -5.75 -15.06 18.30
N THR A 430 -6.46 -15.92 19.01
CA THR A 430 -7.10 -17.14 18.44
C THR A 430 -8.63 -17.06 18.40
N LEU A 431 -9.24 -16.14 19.16
CA LEU A 431 -10.69 -15.98 19.27
C LEU A 431 -11.10 -14.52 19.06
N SER A 432 -12.32 -14.29 18.59
CA SER A 432 -12.88 -12.94 18.51
C SER A 432 -13.01 -12.30 19.90
N GLY A 433 -12.64 -11.04 20.02
CA GLY A 433 -12.72 -10.31 21.28
C GLY A 433 -11.94 -9.00 21.29
N THR A 434 -12.03 -8.29 22.41
CA THR A 434 -11.21 -7.10 22.69
C THR A 434 -9.98 -7.50 23.49
N TYR A 435 -8.82 -7.14 22.96
CA TYR A 435 -7.51 -7.38 23.55
C TYR A 435 -6.89 -6.05 23.97
N TRP A 436 -6.10 -6.06 25.05
CA TRP A 436 -5.44 -4.85 25.53
C TRP A 436 -4.13 -5.17 26.21
N VAL A 437 -3.21 -4.20 26.18
CA VAL A 437 -1.91 -4.31 26.86
C VAL A 437 -1.54 -3.00 27.51
N ASP A 438 -1.05 -3.09 28.74
CA ASP A 438 -0.31 -2.01 29.40
C ASP A 438 1.19 -2.23 29.19
N VAL A 439 1.90 -1.17 28.78
CA VAL A 439 3.33 -1.19 28.52
C VAL A 439 4.00 -0.10 29.33
N ASP A 440 5.04 -0.48 30.09
CA ASP A 440 5.92 0.46 30.80
C ASP A 440 7.33 0.33 30.24
N VAL A 441 7.82 1.40 29.64
CA VAL A 441 9.22 1.54 29.19
C VAL A 441 9.95 2.50 30.13
N GLN A 442 10.52 1.96 31.21
CA GLN A 442 11.33 2.73 32.17
C GLN A 442 10.59 3.95 32.78
N GLY A 443 9.30 3.81 33.10
CA GLY A 443 8.44 4.87 33.64
C GLY A 443 7.54 5.52 32.59
N CYS A 444 7.76 5.25 31.30
CA CYS A 444 6.85 5.62 30.23
C CYS A 444 5.72 4.60 30.09
N THR A 445 4.54 4.94 30.59
CA THR A 445 3.36 4.07 30.53
C THR A 445 2.48 4.40 29.32
N GLY A 446 2.09 3.37 28.57
CA GLY A 446 1.16 3.44 27.45
C GLY A 446 0.23 2.25 27.50
N SER A 447 -0.98 2.40 26.97
CA SER A 447 -1.98 1.33 26.91
C SER A 447 -2.74 1.45 25.60
N ASP A 448 -3.09 0.31 25.01
CA ASP A 448 -4.00 0.32 23.88
C ASP A 448 -4.93 -0.90 23.87
N THR A 449 -6.03 -0.76 23.12
CA THR A 449 -7.05 -1.78 22.94
C THR A 449 -7.30 -2.03 21.46
N ILE A 450 -7.42 -3.30 21.06
CA ILE A 450 -7.82 -3.70 19.71
C ILE A 450 -8.99 -4.68 19.76
N ASN A 451 -9.99 -4.47 18.93
CA ASN A 451 -11.06 -5.44 18.69
C ASN A 451 -10.72 -6.30 17.47
N VAL A 452 -10.57 -7.61 17.69
CA VAL A 452 -10.29 -8.59 16.64
C VAL A 452 -11.53 -9.47 16.44
N GLN A 453 -11.99 -9.57 15.19
CA GLN A 453 -13.01 -10.53 14.78
C GLN A 453 -12.35 -11.64 13.96
N VAL A 454 -12.35 -12.87 14.47
CA VAL A 454 -11.92 -14.06 13.73
C VAL A 454 -13.13 -14.61 12.99
N VAL A 455 -13.08 -14.55 11.66
CA VAL A 455 -14.14 -15.07 10.77
C VAL A 455 -13.73 -16.44 10.27
N ASP A 456 -14.57 -17.44 10.55
CA ASP A 456 -14.42 -18.81 10.06
C ASP A 456 -15.44 -19.06 8.93
N LEU A 457 -14.95 -19.23 7.71
CA LEU A 457 -15.75 -19.54 6.52
C LEU A 457 -15.43 -20.94 5.98
N ASP A 458 -15.27 -21.92 6.86
CA ASP A 458 -15.10 -23.32 6.46
C ASP A 458 -16.45 -23.98 6.10
N PHE A 459 -16.60 -24.40 4.85
CA PHE A 459 -17.76 -25.17 4.37
C PHE A 459 -17.38 -26.04 3.16
N ASP A 460 -18.16 -27.09 2.92
CA ASP A 460 -17.98 -28.09 1.85
C ASP A 460 -19.37 -28.52 1.34
N LEU A 461 -19.60 -28.43 0.03
CA LEU A 461 -20.81 -28.86 -0.67
C LEU A 461 -20.85 -30.37 -0.92
N GLY A 462 -19.72 -31.06 -0.72
CA GLY A 462 -19.57 -32.50 -0.88
C GLY A 462 -18.99 -32.90 -2.24
N MET A 463 -18.87 -34.22 -2.45
CA MET A 463 -18.36 -34.79 -3.71
C MET A 463 -19.43 -34.77 -4.81
N ASP A 464 -18.97 -34.71 -6.07
CA ASP A 464 -19.81 -34.88 -7.25
C ASP A 464 -20.74 -36.09 -7.14
N THR A 465 -22.00 -35.93 -7.60
CA THR A 465 -23.07 -36.89 -7.30
C THR A 465 -24.02 -37.08 -8.48
N THR A 466 -24.43 -38.33 -8.69
CA THR A 466 -25.49 -38.73 -9.64
C THR A 466 -26.79 -39.02 -8.87
N LEU A 467 -27.91 -38.49 -9.37
CA LEU A 467 -29.25 -38.61 -8.80
C LEU A 467 -30.20 -39.32 -9.76
N CYS A 468 -30.98 -40.28 -9.25
CA CYS A 468 -31.83 -41.16 -10.05
C CYS A 468 -33.33 -40.84 -9.93
N GLY A 469 -33.94 -40.31 -11.00
CA GLY A 469 -35.37 -40.22 -11.33
C GLY A 469 -36.36 -39.55 -10.34
N GLY A 470 -37.09 -38.52 -10.84
CA GLY A 470 -38.47 -38.18 -10.48
C GLY A 470 -38.74 -37.13 -9.38
N ASN A 471 -38.90 -35.84 -9.73
CA ASN A 471 -39.44 -34.73 -8.91
C ASN A 471 -38.78 -34.44 -7.53
N GLY A 472 -37.71 -35.13 -7.17
CA GLY A 472 -36.95 -34.88 -5.94
C GLY A 472 -36.09 -33.63 -6.07
N THR A 473 -36.28 -32.65 -5.19
CA THR A 473 -35.37 -31.51 -5.04
C THR A 473 -34.17 -31.93 -4.18
N PHE A 474 -32.95 -31.88 -4.70
CA PHE A 474 -31.73 -32.09 -3.90
C PHE A 474 -31.24 -30.74 -3.36
N GLY A 475 -31.14 -30.63 -2.04
CA GLY A 475 -30.73 -29.39 -1.38
C GLY A 475 -29.25 -29.38 -1.06
N LEU A 476 -28.51 -28.45 -1.65
CA LEU A 476 -27.17 -28.08 -1.23
C LEU A 476 -27.27 -27.08 -0.07
N THR A 477 -26.37 -27.15 0.91
CA THR A 477 -26.25 -26.14 1.96
C THR A 477 -24.80 -25.96 2.34
N THR A 478 -24.40 -24.73 2.64
CA THR A 478 -23.07 -24.43 3.15
C THR A 478 -22.92 -24.79 4.63
N GLY A 479 -24.00 -25.14 5.34
CA GLY A 479 -23.98 -25.37 6.79
C GLY A 479 -23.74 -24.10 7.64
N LEU A 480 -23.29 -23.01 7.02
CA LEU A 480 -23.11 -21.70 7.61
C LEU A 480 -24.45 -20.96 7.76
N SER A 481 -24.51 -20.02 8.72
CA SER A 481 -25.72 -19.25 8.98
C SER A 481 -26.06 -18.28 7.83
N ASN A 482 -27.33 -17.86 7.74
CA ASN A 482 -27.78 -16.82 6.78
C ASN A 482 -27.26 -15.40 7.10
N ASN A 483 -26.50 -15.20 8.18
CA ASN A 483 -25.91 -13.89 8.49
C ASN A 483 -24.68 -13.59 7.63
N TYR A 484 -24.09 -14.60 6.99
CA TYR A 484 -23.01 -14.44 6.01
C TYR A 484 -23.59 -14.16 4.62
N ASN A 485 -22.81 -13.51 3.76
CA ASN A 485 -23.26 -13.18 2.40
C ASN A 485 -22.97 -14.36 1.47
N HIS A 486 -23.99 -15.19 1.21
CA HIS A 486 -23.94 -16.27 0.22
C HIS A 486 -24.26 -15.71 -1.17
N LEU A 487 -23.57 -16.20 -2.20
CA LEU A 487 -23.86 -15.90 -3.60
C LEU A 487 -23.72 -17.18 -4.43
N TRP A 488 -24.85 -17.70 -4.89
CA TRP A 488 -24.91 -18.84 -5.80
C TRP A 488 -24.76 -18.40 -7.26
N GLN A 489 -24.51 -19.38 -8.14
CA GLN A 489 -24.34 -19.17 -9.57
C GLN A 489 -25.54 -18.50 -10.28
N ASP A 490 -26.74 -18.54 -9.68
CA ASP A 490 -27.96 -17.89 -10.20
C ASP A 490 -28.22 -16.50 -9.59
N GLY A 491 -27.35 -16.04 -8.69
CA GLY A 491 -27.47 -14.78 -7.96
C GLY A 491 -28.31 -14.86 -6.68
N SER A 492 -28.80 -16.03 -6.28
CA SER A 492 -29.51 -16.22 -5.01
C SER A 492 -28.55 -16.14 -3.81
N THR A 493 -29.09 -15.77 -2.64
CA THR A 493 -28.29 -15.43 -1.45
C THR A 493 -28.67 -16.22 -0.18
N ASN A 494 -29.45 -17.29 -0.32
CA ASN A 494 -29.76 -18.18 0.80
C ASN A 494 -28.56 -19.09 1.11
N ASN A 495 -28.40 -19.55 2.35
CA ASN A 495 -27.40 -20.56 2.71
C ASN A 495 -27.69 -21.98 2.17
N SER A 496 -28.70 -22.13 1.32
CA SER A 496 -29.10 -23.38 0.69
C SER A 496 -29.55 -23.14 -0.75
N PHE A 497 -29.30 -24.13 -1.61
CA PHE A 497 -29.68 -24.12 -3.01
C PHE A 497 -30.39 -25.41 -3.39
N ILE A 498 -31.45 -25.31 -4.19
CA ILE A 498 -32.20 -26.48 -4.67
C ILE A 498 -31.77 -26.82 -6.09
N VAL A 499 -31.18 -27.99 -6.25
CA VAL A 499 -30.79 -28.56 -7.55
C VAL A 499 -32.03 -29.12 -8.24
N SER A 500 -32.27 -28.67 -9.47
CA SER A 500 -33.41 -29.07 -10.30
C SER A 500 -33.04 -29.59 -11.70
N SER A 501 -31.77 -29.50 -12.07
CA SER A 501 -31.24 -29.95 -13.37
C SER A 501 -29.80 -30.41 -13.24
N THR A 502 -29.35 -31.25 -14.18
CA THR A 502 -27.92 -31.58 -14.31
C THR A 502 -27.08 -30.31 -14.53
N GLY A 503 -25.97 -30.17 -13.81
CA GLY A 503 -25.06 -29.04 -13.94
C GLY A 503 -24.05 -28.90 -12.80
N GLU A 504 -23.13 -27.96 -12.97
CA GLU A 504 -22.19 -27.53 -11.93
C GLU A 504 -22.81 -26.41 -11.10
N TYR A 505 -22.73 -26.57 -9.78
CA TYR A 505 -23.25 -25.63 -8.79
C TYR A 505 -22.09 -25.06 -7.99
N ASN A 506 -22.08 -23.75 -7.76
CA ASN A 506 -21.05 -23.11 -6.96
C ASN A 506 -21.66 -22.04 -6.04
N VAL A 507 -21.05 -21.87 -4.87
CA VAL A 507 -21.42 -20.81 -3.93
C VAL A 507 -20.17 -20.12 -3.43
N THR A 508 -20.20 -18.80 -3.45
CA THR A 508 -19.21 -17.96 -2.78
C THR A 508 -19.82 -17.41 -1.51
N VAL A 509 -19.17 -17.61 -0.36
CA VAL A 509 -19.59 -17.04 0.93
C VAL A 509 -18.59 -15.96 1.32
N THR A 510 -19.11 -14.79 1.67
CA THR A 510 -18.30 -13.62 2.05
C THR A 510 -18.74 -13.02 3.38
N ASP A 511 -17.78 -12.56 4.16
CA ASP A 511 -17.99 -11.76 5.38
C ASP A 511 -16.85 -10.75 5.54
N GLY A 512 -17.19 -9.46 5.39
CA GLY A 512 -16.19 -8.39 5.29
C GLY A 512 -15.18 -8.67 4.16
N ASN A 513 -13.91 -8.88 4.52
CA ASN A 513 -12.81 -9.17 3.60
C ASN A 513 -12.57 -10.68 3.39
N CYS A 514 -13.29 -11.54 4.10
CA CYS A 514 -13.12 -12.98 4.02
C CYS A 514 -14.03 -13.56 2.93
N THR A 515 -13.47 -14.42 2.09
CA THR A 515 -14.21 -15.12 1.03
C THR A 515 -13.78 -16.58 0.99
N ASN A 516 -14.74 -17.49 0.85
CA ASN A 516 -14.48 -18.89 0.52
C ASN A 516 -15.50 -19.36 -0.53
N GLN A 517 -15.12 -20.30 -1.37
CA GLN A 517 -15.95 -20.81 -2.46
C GLN A 517 -15.80 -22.32 -2.57
N ASP A 518 -16.90 -22.99 -2.91
CA ASP A 518 -16.89 -24.40 -3.26
C ASP A 518 -17.80 -24.71 -4.44
N THR A 519 -17.54 -25.83 -5.11
CA THR A 519 -18.20 -26.30 -6.34
C THR A 519 -18.56 -27.77 -6.26
N ILE A 520 -19.72 -28.15 -6.79
CA ILE A 520 -20.16 -29.55 -6.92
C ILE A 520 -20.83 -29.79 -8.27
N LEU A 521 -20.52 -30.91 -8.92
CA LEU A 521 -21.20 -31.38 -10.13
C LEU A 521 -22.34 -32.34 -9.76
N VAL A 522 -23.56 -32.05 -10.24
CA VAL A 522 -24.72 -32.92 -10.05
C VAL A 522 -25.28 -33.39 -11.38
N GLU A 523 -25.40 -34.70 -11.57
CA GLU A 523 -26.01 -35.34 -12.73
C GLU A 523 -27.35 -35.98 -12.36
N ILE A 524 -28.43 -35.66 -13.10
CA ILE A 524 -29.76 -36.25 -12.90
C ILE A 524 -30.07 -37.19 -14.07
N ILE A 525 -30.29 -38.47 -13.76
CA ILE A 525 -30.57 -39.55 -14.72
C ILE A 525 -31.96 -40.14 -14.42
N ASP A 526 -32.77 -40.34 -15.45
CA ASP A 526 -34.08 -40.98 -15.30
C ASP A 526 -33.98 -42.50 -15.19
N GLN A 527 -34.96 -43.13 -14.54
CA GLN A 527 -35.08 -44.59 -14.54
C GLN A 527 -35.34 -45.12 -15.96
N PRO A 528 -34.84 -46.32 -16.31
CA PRO A 528 -35.02 -46.85 -17.64
C PRO A 528 -36.48 -47.25 -17.84
N GLU A 529 -37.00 -47.01 -19.03
CA GLU A 529 -38.36 -47.33 -19.46
C GLU A 529 -38.29 -48.12 -20.78
N ILE A 530 -39.01 -49.25 -20.84
CA ILE A 530 -39.06 -50.15 -21.99
C ILE A 530 -40.51 -50.49 -22.31
N ASN A 531 -40.85 -50.49 -23.60
CA ASN A 531 -42.17 -50.85 -24.11
C ASN A 531 -42.04 -51.55 -25.46
N LEU A 532 -42.52 -52.79 -25.56
CA LEU A 532 -42.51 -53.65 -26.74
C LEU A 532 -43.85 -53.64 -27.50
N GLY A 533 -44.87 -52.95 -26.97
CA GLY A 533 -46.19 -52.82 -27.59
C GLY A 533 -47.11 -54.01 -27.35
N THR A 534 -48.15 -54.13 -28.20
CA THR A 534 -49.17 -55.19 -28.09
C THR A 534 -48.80 -56.43 -28.90
N THR A 535 -49.54 -57.53 -28.69
CA THR A 535 -49.41 -58.79 -29.45
C THR A 535 -49.30 -58.57 -30.96
N GLN A 536 -48.33 -59.24 -31.58
CA GLN A 536 -48.11 -59.21 -33.03
C GLN A 536 -48.52 -60.55 -33.66
N ILE A 537 -49.24 -60.51 -34.78
CA ILE A 537 -49.69 -61.70 -35.53
C ILE A 537 -49.16 -61.58 -36.97
N ALA A 538 -48.50 -62.62 -37.46
CA ALA A 538 -47.93 -62.72 -38.81
C ALA A 538 -48.33 -64.06 -39.47
N CYS A 539 -48.22 -64.20 -40.80
CA CYS A 539 -48.43 -65.50 -41.44
C CYS A 539 -47.16 -66.35 -41.39
N ASP A 540 -47.31 -67.67 -41.44
CA ASP A 540 -46.19 -68.61 -41.56
C ASP A 540 -45.23 -68.18 -42.70
N GLY A 541 -43.94 -67.98 -42.36
CA GLY A 541 -42.88 -67.56 -43.30
C GLY A 541 -42.54 -66.05 -43.29
N GLU A 542 -43.25 -65.22 -42.53
CA GLU A 542 -42.91 -63.80 -42.31
C GLU A 542 -41.93 -63.62 -41.12
N GLN A 543 -41.45 -62.39 -40.88
CA GLN A 543 -40.61 -62.04 -39.73
C GLN A 543 -41.15 -60.81 -38.98
N VAL A 544 -41.01 -60.80 -37.65
CA VAL A 544 -41.40 -59.70 -36.75
C VAL A 544 -40.17 -59.14 -36.03
N THR A 545 -39.99 -57.82 -36.02
CA THR A 545 -38.90 -57.17 -35.26
C THR A 545 -39.44 -56.48 -34.01
N LEU A 546 -38.84 -56.77 -32.86
CA LEU A 546 -39.09 -56.11 -31.58
C LEU A 546 -37.95 -55.14 -31.26
N SER A 547 -38.29 -53.90 -30.93
CA SER A 547 -37.35 -52.86 -30.51
C SER A 547 -38.02 -51.99 -29.43
N ASN A 548 -37.21 -51.28 -28.65
CA ASN A 548 -37.75 -50.34 -27.66
C ASN A 548 -38.59 -49.24 -28.34
N LEU A 549 -39.82 -49.03 -27.86
CA LEU A 549 -40.69 -47.93 -28.29
C LEU A 549 -40.64 -46.71 -27.34
N SER A 550 -40.00 -46.84 -26.18
CA SER A 550 -39.76 -45.75 -25.22
C SER A 550 -38.41 -45.07 -25.46
N VAL A 551 -38.23 -43.83 -24.97
CA VAL A 551 -37.07 -42.94 -25.28
C VAL A 551 -36.09 -42.74 -24.12
N SER A 552 -36.04 -43.66 -23.15
CA SER A 552 -35.18 -43.55 -21.96
C SER A 552 -33.71 -43.94 -22.21
N SER A 553 -32.80 -43.48 -21.37
CA SER A 553 -31.39 -43.90 -21.35
C SER A 553 -31.25 -45.32 -20.81
N ILE A 554 -30.85 -46.26 -21.68
CA ILE A 554 -30.66 -47.68 -21.34
C ILE A 554 -29.21 -48.05 -21.63
N ASP A 555 -28.53 -48.58 -20.62
CA ASP A 555 -27.15 -49.03 -20.74
C ASP A 555 -27.07 -50.49 -21.20
N THR A 556 -27.99 -51.33 -20.70
CA THR A 556 -27.97 -52.78 -20.93
C THR A 556 -29.33 -53.30 -21.40
N TYR A 557 -29.32 -54.20 -22.38
CA TYR A 557 -30.46 -55.00 -22.83
C TYR A 557 -30.18 -56.48 -22.56
N ILE A 558 -31.19 -57.23 -22.09
CA ILE A 558 -31.15 -58.70 -21.98
C ILE A 558 -32.50 -59.25 -22.46
N TRP A 559 -32.51 -59.81 -23.66
CA TRP A 559 -33.69 -60.44 -24.23
C TRP A 559 -33.85 -61.89 -23.74
N SER A 560 -35.09 -62.37 -23.70
CA SER A 560 -35.43 -63.79 -23.46
C SER A 560 -34.77 -64.77 -24.45
N THR A 561 -34.32 -64.29 -25.62
CA THR A 561 -33.52 -65.04 -26.60
C THR A 561 -32.03 -65.13 -26.23
N GLY A 562 -31.58 -64.39 -25.22
CA GLY A 562 -30.17 -64.23 -24.83
C GLY A 562 -29.44 -63.11 -25.57
N SER A 563 -30.12 -62.34 -26.43
CA SER A 563 -29.52 -61.18 -27.12
C SER A 563 -29.31 -60.01 -26.17
N ASN A 564 -28.25 -59.22 -26.39
CA ASN A 564 -28.00 -57.94 -25.71
C ASN A 564 -28.10 -56.74 -26.67
N ALA A 565 -28.61 -56.95 -27.89
CA ALA A 565 -28.84 -55.87 -28.84
C ALA A 565 -30.08 -55.04 -28.44
N SER A 566 -30.19 -53.81 -28.93
CA SER A 566 -31.36 -52.95 -28.68
C SER A 566 -32.63 -53.37 -29.44
N SER A 567 -32.53 -54.40 -30.31
CA SER A 567 -33.67 -55.02 -31.00
C SER A 567 -33.40 -56.51 -31.32
N ILE A 568 -34.47 -57.27 -31.57
CA ILE A 568 -34.44 -58.66 -32.03
C ILE A 568 -35.44 -58.90 -33.17
N THR A 569 -35.17 -59.87 -34.05
CA THR A 569 -36.07 -60.30 -35.13
C THR A 569 -36.46 -61.77 -34.91
N LEU A 570 -37.72 -62.09 -35.16
CA LEU A 570 -38.39 -63.33 -34.77
C LEU A 570 -39.13 -63.96 -35.95
N ASP A 571 -39.06 -65.27 -36.05
CA ASP A 571 -39.73 -66.12 -37.06
C ASP A 571 -40.52 -67.29 -36.42
N GLU A 572 -40.55 -67.36 -35.08
CA GLU A 572 -41.28 -68.39 -34.34
C GLU A 572 -42.26 -67.77 -33.32
N SER A 573 -43.41 -68.42 -33.16
CA SER A 573 -44.43 -68.01 -32.20
C SER A 573 -43.92 -68.18 -30.77
N GLY A 574 -44.10 -67.16 -29.93
CA GLY A 574 -43.62 -67.20 -28.54
C GLY A 574 -43.90 -65.92 -27.75
N MET A 575 -43.69 -66.02 -26.44
CA MET A 575 -43.62 -64.86 -25.54
C MET A 575 -42.18 -64.38 -25.47
N TYR A 576 -41.94 -63.12 -25.86
CA TYR A 576 -40.62 -62.53 -25.87
C TYR A 576 -40.56 -61.38 -24.86
N GLY A 577 -39.72 -61.54 -23.83
CA GLY A 577 -39.43 -60.52 -22.84
C GLY A 577 -38.08 -59.86 -23.04
N VAL A 578 -37.94 -58.64 -22.53
CA VAL A 578 -36.68 -57.89 -22.41
C VAL A 578 -36.55 -57.35 -20.98
N PHE A 579 -35.35 -57.43 -20.43
CA PHE A 579 -34.92 -56.72 -19.23
C PHE A 579 -33.94 -55.63 -19.66
N VAL A 580 -34.13 -54.43 -19.15
CA VAL A 580 -33.24 -53.28 -19.37
C VAL A 580 -32.80 -52.69 -18.04
N GLU A 581 -31.60 -52.14 -18.00
CA GLU A 581 -31.09 -51.44 -16.82
C GLU A 581 -30.21 -50.23 -17.20
N ASN A 582 -30.15 -49.28 -16.27
CA ASN A 582 -29.16 -48.21 -16.21
C ASN A 582 -28.74 -48.03 -14.73
N GLU A 583 -27.84 -47.09 -14.43
CA GLU A 583 -27.39 -46.81 -13.06
C GLU A 583 -28.54 -46.51 -12.06
N CYS A 584 -29.70 -46.10 -12.56
CA CYS A 584 -30.86 -45.71 -11.78
C CYS A 584 -31.94 -46.76 -11.59
N GLY A 585 -31.82 -47.91 -12.25
CA GLY A 585 -32.70 -49.04 -11.99
C GLY A 585 -32.89 -49.96 -13.19
N THR A 586 -33.99 -50.69 -13.17
CA THR A 586 -34.27 -51.77 -14.11
C THR A 586 -35.73 -51.71 -14.56
N ALA A 587 -36.00 -52.04 -15.82
CA ALA A 587 -37.36 -52.23 -16.32
C ALA A 587 -37.48 -53.50 -17.15
N VAL A 588 -38.68 -54.07 -17.21
CA VAL A 588 -38.97 -55.28 -17.98
C VAL A 588 -40.26 -55.10 -18.76
N ASP A 589 -40.32 -55.68 -19.95
CA ASP A 589 -41.56 -55.81 -20.70
C ASP A 589 -41.57 -57.11 -21.52
N SER A 590 -42.76 -57.57 -21.90
CA SER A 590 -42.93 -58.79 -22.70
C SER A 590 -44.11 -58.69 -23.65
N VAL A 591 -43.96 -59.25 -24.85
CA VAL A 591 -44.97 -59.27 -25.90
C VAL A 591 -45.15 -60.67 -26.49
N LEU A 592 -46.39 -60.99 -26.89
CA LEU A 592 -46.72 -62.24 -27.59
C LEU A 592 -46.57 -62.06 -29.11
N VAL A 593 -45.90 -63.00 -29.77
CA VAL A 593 -45.84 -63.09 -31.23
C VAL A 593 -46.46 -64.41 -31.69
N LEU A 594 -47.38 -64.37 -32.65
CA LEU A 594 -48.08 -65.53 -33.21
C LEU A 594 -47.92 -65.61 -34.73
N PHE A 595 -47.62 -66.80 -35.25
CA PHE A 595 -47.58 -67.16 -36.66
C PHE A 595 -48.70 -68.16 -36.97
N GLU A 596 -49.55 -67.87 -37.95
CA GLU A 596 -50.71 -68.69 -38.31
C GLU A 596 -50.78 -69.01 -39.82
N ASN A 597 -51.41 -70.14 -40.17
CA ASN A 597 -51.68 -70.54 -41.56
C ASN A 597 -52.90 -69.78 -42.13
N CYS A 598 -52.74 -69.22 -43.33
CA CYS A 598 -53.62 -68.21 -43.90
C CYS A 598 -54.41 -68.63 -45.18
N ASP A 599 -54.41 -69.91 -45.62
CA ASP A 599 -55.01 -70.39 -46.92
C ASP A 599 -56.50 -70.91 -46.85
N CYS A 600 -57.24 -70.99 -47.99
CA CYS A 600 -58.69 -71.36 -48.07
C CYS A 600 -59.11 -72.16 -49.35
N ASN A 601 -59.77 -73.32 -49.20
CA ASN A 601 -60.23 -74.24 -50.27
C ASN A 601 -61.75 -74.57 -50.19
N ILE A 602 -62.45 -74.66 -51.34
CA ILE A 602 -63.91 -74.89 -51.43
C ILE A 602 -64.27 -76.03 -52.41
N TYR A 603 -65.16 -76.93 -52.01
CA TYR A 603 -65.70 -78.04 -52.79
C TYR A 603 -67.22 -77.90 -53.04
N ILE A 604 -67.66 -78.09 -54.29
CA ILE A 604 -69.06 -78.01 -54.71
C ILE A 604 -69.42 -79.20 -55.63
N PRO A 605 -70.38 -80.07 -55.26
CA PRO A 605 -70.82 -81.17 -56.12
C PRO A 605 -71.61 -80.66 -57.34
N ASN A 606 -71.80 -81.48 -58.36
CA ASN A 606 -72.50 -81.09 -59.60
C ASN A 606 -73.68 -81.99 -59.98
N THR A 607 -73.98 -83.05 -59.22
CA THR A 607 -75.10 -83.97 -59.49
C THR A 607 -75.53 -84.66 -58.20
N PHE A 608 -76.84 -84.73 -57.96
CA PHE A 608 -77.42 -85.47 -56.84
C PHE A 608 -78.79 -86.09 -57.20
N THR A 609 -79.23 -87.09 -56.43
CA THR A 609 -80.33 -88.03 -56.78
C THR A 609 -81.32 -88.11 -55.62
N PRO A 610 -82.24 -87.13 -55.46
CA PRO A 610 -83.15 -87.05 -54.32
C PRO A 610 -84.33 -88.05 -54.44
N ASP A 611 -84.02 -89.34 -54.30
CA ASP A 611 -84.98 -90.46 -54.38
C ASP A 611 -85.39 -91.03 -53.01
N GLY A 612 -84.73 -90.56 -51.94
CA GLY A 612 -85.03 -90.93 -50.55
C GLY A 612 -84.36 -92.23 -50.10
N ASN A 613 -83.35 -92.72 -50.85
CA ASN A 613 -82.56 -93.90 -50.47
C ASN A 613 -81.39 -93.59 -49.50
N ALA A 614 -81.25 -92.33 -49.08
CA ALA A 614 -80.22 -91.74 -48.22
C ALA A 614 -78.82 -91.58 -48.85
N ALA A 615 -78.62 -92.00 -50.10
CA ALA A 615 -77.36 -91.86 -50.81
C ALA A 615 -77.44 -90.73 -51.86
N ASN A 616 -76.65 -89.67 -51.65
CA ASN A 616 -76.58 -88.50 -52.54
C ASN A 616 -77.95 -87.80 -52.74
N ASP A 617 -78.76 -87.76 -51.68
CA ASP A 617 -80.09 -87.12 -51.69
C ASP A 617 -80.02 -85.59 -51.49
N LEU A 618 -78.85 -85.04 -51.11
CA LEU A 618 -78.69 -83.63 -50.74
C LEU A 618 -77.55 -82.97 -51.53
N PHE A 619 -77.80 -81.76 -52.04
CA PHE A 619 -76.76 -80.86 -52.53
C PHE A 619 -76.20 -80.02 -51.38
N LYS A 620 -74.89 -80.13 -51.12
CA LYS A 620 -74.18 -79.41 -50.06
C LYS A 620 -72.84 -78.86 -50.56
N VAL A 621 -72.55 -77.62 -50.23
CA VAL A 621 -71.24 -76.97 -50.48
C VAL A 621 -70.39 -77.10 -49.22
N GLU A 622 -69.09 -77.39 -49.37
CA GLU A 622 -68.16 -77.53 -48.23
C GLU A 622 -66.89 -76.72 -48.46
N GLY A 623 -66.27 -76.19 -47.40
CA GLY A 623 -64.99 -75.49 -47.45
C GLY A 623 -64.23 -75.57 -46.11
N ASP A 624 -62.90 -75.42 -46.15
CA ASP A 624 -62.00 -75.54 -44.98
C ASP A 624 -61.68 -74.20 -44.30
N CYS A 625 -62.28 -73.12 -44.79
CA CYS A 625 -62.09 -71.76 -44.31
C CYS A 625 -63.37 -71.18 -43.71
N LYS A 626 -63.18 -70.18 -42.85
CA LYS A 626 -64.28 -69.46 -42.21
C LYS A 626 -64.84 -68.41 -43.16
N PHE A 627 -66.08 -68.63 -43.60
CA PHE A 627 -66.82 -67.68 -44.41
C PHE A 627 -67.41 -66.57 -43.54
N MET A 628 -67.10 -65.32 -43.87
CA MET A 628 -67.66 -64.14 -43.21
C MET A 628 -69.04 -63.78 -43.80
N THR A 629 -69.21 -63.99 -45.11
CA THR A 629 -70.51 -63.97 -45.79
C THR A 629 -70.59 -65.12 -46.78
N TYR A 630 -71.79 -65.69 -46.96
CA TYR A 630 -72.06 -66.77 -47.89
C TYR A 630 -73.50 -66.62 -48.41
N GLU A 631 -73.70 -66.82 -49.71
CA GLU A 631 -75.02 -66.79 -50.35
C GLU A 631 -75.03 -67.80 -51.49
N LEU A 632 -75.87 -68.83 -51.40
CA LEU A 632 -76.16 -69.83 -52.42
C LEU A 632 -77.56 -69.62 -52.98
N ASN A 633 -77.68 -69.50 -54.30
CA ASN A 633 -78.95 -69.40 -55.01
C ASN A 633 -79.04 -70.46 -56.10
N ILE A 634 -80.15 -71.22 -56.14
CA ILE A 634 -80.39 -72.28 -57.12
C ILE A 634 -81.66 -71.98 -57.93
N PHE A 635 -81.54 -72.08 -59.25
CA PHE A 635 -82.57 -71.71 -60.21
C PHE A 635 -82.98 -72.88 -61.09
N ASN A 636 -84.27 -72.94 -61.45
CA ASN A 636 -84.78 -73.89 -62.44
C ASN A 636 -84.43 -73.48 -63.88
N ARG A 637 -84.73 -74.35 -64.86
CA ARG A 637 -84.42 -74.11 -66.29
C ARG A 637 -85.02 -72.84 -66.90
N THR A 638 -86.07 -72.28 -66.31
CA THR A 638 -86.69 -71.03 -66.78
C THR A 638 -86.14 -69.79 -66.05
N GLY A 639 -85.13 -69.96 -65.20
CA GLY A 639 -84.48 -68.89 -64.43
C GLY A 639 -85.22 -68.51 -63.15
N THR A 640 -86.23 -69.29 -62.72
CA THR A 640 -86.93 -69.04 -61.47
C THR A 640 -86.09 -69.53 -60.30
N LEU A 641 -85.86 -68.68 -59.29
CA LEU A 641 -85.21 -69.07 -58.04
C LEU A 641 -86.10 -70.07 -57.31
N ILE A 642 -85.55 -71.23 -56.99
CA ILE A 642 -86.28 -72.31 -56.33
C ILE A 642 -85.68 -72.71 -54.98
N PHE A 643 -84.42 -72.36 -54.72
CA PHE A 643 -83.79 -72.52 -53.42
C PHE A 643 -82.76 -71.41 -53.20
N THR A 644 -82.66 -70.93 -51.96
CA THR A 644 -81.66 -69.97 -51.53
C THR A 644 -81.23 -70.28 -50.11
N SER A 645 -79.95 -70.05 -49.80
CA SER A 645 -79.42 -70.12 -48.44
C SER A 645 -78.29 -69.11 -48.27
N ASN A 646 -78.17 -68.55 -47.05
CA ASN A 646 -77.02 -67.74 -46.64
C ASN A 646 -76.14 -68.48 -45.60
N ASP A 647 -76.39 -69.76 -45.37
CA ASP A 647 -75.61 -70.62 -44.48
C ASP A 647 -75.00 -71.77 -45.28
N ILE A 648 -73.69 -71.92 -45.21
CA ILE A 648 -72.97 -72.97 -45.95
C ILE A 648 -73.33 -74.38 -45.46
N ASN A 649 -73.85 -74.50 -44.23
CA ASN A 649 -74.27 -75.79 -43.68
C ASN A 649 -75.64 -76.23 -44.20
N ASP A 650 -76.41 -75.33 -44.83
CA ASP A 650 -77.68 -75.69 -45.42
C ASP A 650 -77.49 -76.58 -46.65
N THR A 651 -78.44 -77.51 -46.81
CA THR A 651 -78.46 -78.44 -47.92
C THR A 651 -79.76 -78.31 -48.69
N TRP A 652 -79.71 -78.51 -50.01
CA TRP A 652 -80.92 -78.59 -50.82
C TRP A 652 -81.25 -80.04 -51.16
N ASP A 653 -82.47 -80.46 -50.84
CA ASP A 653 -82.98 -81.83 -51.02
C ASP A 653 -83.71 -82.03 -52.36
N GLY A 654 -83.63 -81.06 -53.26
CA GLY A 654 -84.31 -81.12 -54.56
C GLY A 654 -85.82 -80.88 -54.48
N THR A 655 -86.35 -80.37 -53.37
CA THR A 655 -87.77 -79.98 -53.28
C THR A 655 -88.00 -78.50 -53.57
N TYR A 656 -89.17 -78.19 -54.13
CA TYR A 656 -89.71 -76.84 -54.28
C TYR A 656 -91.22 -76.85 -54.03
N ASN A 657 -91.71 -75.98 -53.13
CA ASN A 657 -93.10 -75.95 -52.67
C ASN A 657 -93.63 -77.32 -52.17
N GLY A 658 -92.79 -78.04 -51.42
CA GLY A 658 -93.14 -79.33 -50.80
C GLY A 658 -93.26 -80.50 -51.78
N LYS A 659 -92.87 -80.31 -53.05
CA LYS A 659 -92.80 -81.37 -54.06
C LYS A 659 -91.39 -81.44 -54.62
N LEU A 660 -90.94 -82.65 -54.91
CA LEU A 660 -89.70 -82.85 -55.63
C LEU A 660 -89.77 -82.20 -57.01
N VAL A 661 -88.71 -81.47 -57.36
CA VAL A 661 -88.57 -80.86 -58.68
C VAL A 661 -88.36 -81.95 -59.74
N SER A 662 -88.65 -81.62 -61.00
CA SER A 662 -88.46 -82.55 -62.12
C SER A 662 -86.97 -82.80 -62.38
N ASP A 663 -86.66 -83.99 -62.86
CA ASP A 663 -85.31 -84.33 -63.34
C ASP A 663 -84.87 -83.35 -64.43
N GLY A 664 -83.60 -82.96 -64.39
CA GLY A 664 -83.04 -81.96 -65.28
C GLY A 664 -81.88 -81.17 -64.66
N VAL A 665 -81.48 -80.12 -65.35
CA VAL A 665 -80.34 -79.28 -64.96
C VAL A 665 -80.83 -77.99 -64.28
N TYR A 666 -80.22 -77.68 -63.15
CA TYR A 666 -80.44 -76.50 -62.33
C TYR A 666 -79.14 -75.69 -62.25
N VAL A 667 -79.22 -74.38 -62.15
CA VAL A 667 -78.03 -73.50 -62.08
C VAL A 667 -77.87 -73.00 -60.66
N TYR A 668 -76.65 -73.02 -60.13
CA TYR A 668 -76.34 -72.37 -58.87
C TYR A 668 -75.42 -71.17 -59.04
N LYS A 669 -75.57 -70.20 -58.14
CA LYS A 669 -74.65 -69.08 -57.94
C LYS A 669 -74.29 -68.99 -56.46
N ILE A 670 -73.01 -68.98 -56.16
CA ILE A 670 -72.45 -68.78 -54.82
C ILE A 670 -71.70 -67.46 -54.79
N LYS A 671 -71.90 -66.67 -53.75
CA LYS A 671 -71.08 -65.48 -53.42
C LYS A 671 -70.58 -65.62 -52.00
N TYR A 672 -69.31 -65.30 -51.76
CA TYR A 672 -68.75 -65.37 -50.40
C TYR A 672 -67.61 -64.37 -50.12
N THR A 673 -67.31 -64.17 -48.84
CA THR A 673 -66.12 -63.46 -48.33
C THR A 673 -65.44 -64.28 -47.22
N THR A 674 -64.13 -64.10 -47.05
CA THR A 674 -63.36 -64.66 -45.92
C THR A 674 -62.58 -63.54 -45.22
N GLU A 675 -61.87 -63.83 -44.13
CA GLU A 675 -61.09 -62.82 -43.39
C GLU A 675 -59.98 -62.16 -44.24
N LYS A 676 -59.55 -62.79 -45.34
CA LYS A 676 -58.53 -62.23 -46.28
C LYS A 676 -59.02 -62.08 -47.74
N VAL A 677 -60.23 -62.53 -48.08
CA VAL A 677 -60.83 -62.38 -49.43
C VAL A 677 -62.07 -61.49 -49.38
N TYR A 678 -62.01 -60.34 -50.06
CA TYR A 678 -63.02 -59.28 -49.93
C TYR A 678 -64.35 -59.52 -50.65
N SER A 679 -64.41 -60.34 -51.70
CA SER A 679 -65.65 -60.88 -52.33
C SER A 679 -65.31 -61.75 -53.54
N GLU A 680 -65.84 -62.98 -53.60
CA GLU A 680 -65.71 -63.89 -54.74
C GLU A 680 -67.06 -64.46 -55.19
N TYR A 681 -67.14 -64.90 -56.46
CA TYR A 681 -68.35 -65.52 -57.05
C TYR A 681 -68.03 -66.83 -57.77
N ILE A 682 -68.82 -67.86 -57.47
CA ILE A 682 -68.75 -69.17 -58.16
C ILE A 682 -70.10 -69.44 -58.83
N LEU A 683 -70.07 -69.83 -60.11
CA LEU A 683 -71.25 -70.19 -60.91
C LEU A 683 -71.10 -71.61 -61.43
N GLY A 684 -72.16 -72.40 -61.34
CA GLY A 684 -72.15 -73.78 -61.82
C GLY A 684 -73.55 -74.35 -62.05
N HIS A 685 -73.62 -75.65 -62.32
CA HIS A 685 -74.88 -76.36 -62.52
C HIS A 685 -74.94 -77.62 -61.68
N ILE A 686 -76.16 -78.05 -61.40
CA ILE A 686 -76.52 -79.25 -60.66
C ILE A 686 -77.43 -80.07 -61.56
N ASN A 687 -77.08 -81.32 -61.83
CA ASN A 687 -78.00 -82.26 -62.48
C ASN A 687 -78.79 -83.01 -61.40
N ILE A 688 -80.12 -83.05 -61.57
CA ILE A 688 -81.02 -83.90 -60.79
C ILE A 688 -81.45 -85.06 -61.67
N LEU A 689 -81.17 -86.27 -61.22
CA LEU A 689 -81.53 -87.53 -61.86
C LEU A 689 -82.46 -88.29 -60.90
N LYS A 690 -83.51 -88.92 -61.41
CA LYS A 690 -84.30 -89.92 -60.68
C LYS A 690 -84.42 -91.21 -61.47
#